data_AF-A0A7X4XQR1-F1
#
_entry.id   AF-A0A7X4XQR1-F1
#
_cell.length_a   1.000
_cell.length_b   1.000
_cell.length_c   1.000
_cell.angle_alpha   90.00
_cell.angle_beta   90.00
_cell.angle_gamma   90.00
#
_symmetry.space_group_name_H-M   'P 1'
#
loop_
_entity.id
_entity.type
_entity.pdbx_description
1 polymer ?
#
loop_
_entity_poly.entity_id
_entity_poly.type
_entity_poly.pdbx_seq_one_letter_code
_entity_poly.pdbx_strand_id
1 'polypeptide(L)'
;MITSTDIKAGLHKMISETGYGIPVFLVTDDTPVSAEDYVWLTGVIDLEGQSIDYYCRQINEAVTKYECRLLPPFFKQLTQYVEMGNSAFDCPGHQGGQFFKKHPAGKQFYDFFGENLFRSDLCNADVDLGDLLIHEGSAHQAQAHAAKVFNADKTYFVLNGTSASNKVVCNALVTEGDLVLFDRNNHKSNHHGALIQAGGMPIYLETARNPWGFIGGMDEHCFDEEYIRAQIAKVSPERARDERPFRLAIIQLGTYDGTIYNARYVMDKIGHLCDYILFDSAWVGYEQFIPMMKDCSPLLLDLKPEDAGVIVTQSVHKQQAGFSQTSQIHKKDSHIKGQARYCNHKRFNNAFMMHASTSPFYALFSALDVNAKIHDGEAGLRLWHDAVKIGIEARKEILNSCELICPFIPNEIDGQPWGSYDTQEIATNKKFFMFEPNASWHKFEGYGKDQYFVDPCKLLLTTAGIAEDGSYADFGIPATLLANFLRENGIIPEKCDLNSILFLLTPAEDMGKIRHLVAQINRFEKFIRDDVPLSIVLPRVYEANKDRYRGYTIRQLCQEMHDMYKELNVKQLQKSMFRSEYLPKMVHKPDVATRKYFRGECDYLPLKEAVGRVAAEGALPYPPGIICVITGEIWTQNVVDYFLSLEEGINRFPGFAPEIQGVYLEDVNGRTTAHCYVLID
;
A
#
# COMPACT_ATOMS: atom_id res chain seq x y z
N MET A 1 30.47 23.83 -10.53
CA MET A 1 31.95 24.04 -10.56
C MET A 1 32.42 24.13 -9.11
N ILE A 2 33.58 23.60 -8.79
CA ILE A 2 34.19 23.61 -7.44
C ILE A 2 35.69 23.94 -7.55
N THR A 3 36.32 24.41 -6.48
CA THR A 3 37.76 24.72 -6.40
C THR A 3 38.55 23.62 -5.68
N SER A 4 39.89 23.69 -5.71
CA SER A 4 40.76 22.82 -4.90
C SER A 4 40.48 22.97 -3.39
N THR A 5 40.10 24.18 -2.94
CA THR A 5 39.66 24.45 -1.57
C THR A 5 38.34 23.75 -1.23
N ASP A 6 37.37 23.79 -2.14
CA ASP A 6 36.08 23.10 -1.96
C ASP A 6 36.24 21.57 -1.91
N ILE A 7 37.19 21.03 -2.68
CA ILE A 7 37.53 19.59 -2.61
C ILE A 7 38.09 19.23 -1.24
N LYS A 8 39.02 20.03 -0.70
CA LYS A 8 39.56 19.85 0.67
C LYS A 8 38.48 19.98 1.74
N ALA A 9 37.48 20.84 1.51
CA ALA A 9 36.31 20.98 2.38
C ALA A 9 35.28 19.85 2.23
N GLY A 10 35.48 18.91 1.29
CA GLY A 10 34.61 17.75 1.09
C GLY A 10 33.35 18.01 0.25
N LEU A 11 33.24 19.14 -0.44
CA LEU A 11 32.04 19.48 -1.22
C LEU A 11 31.72 18.46 -2.33
N HIS A 12 32.75 17.93 -2.99
CA HIS A 12 32.58 16.89 -4.00
C HIS A 12 32.01 15.58 -3.42
N LYS A 13 32.34 15.25 -2.15
CA LYS A 13 31.77 14.10 -1.44
C LYS A 13 30.31 14.33 -1.15
N MET A 14 29.95 15.51 -0.64
CA MET A 14 28.54 15.88 -0.41
C MET A 14 27.70 15.83 -1.70
N ILE A 15 28.26 16.24 -2.84
CA ILE A 15 27.60 16.12 -4.15
C ILE A 15 27.47 14.66 -4.56
N SER A 16 28.54 13.86 -4.43
CA SER A 16 28.53 12.44 -4.78
C SER A 16 27.53 11.65 -3.92
N GLU A 17 27.47 11.96 -2.62
CA GLU A 17 26.53 11.40 -1.65
C GLU A 17 25.06 11.66 -2.02
N THR A 18 24.75 12.62 -2.91
CA THR A 18 23.39 12.76 -3.46
C THR A 18 22.96 11.60 -4.35
N GLY A 19 23.92 10.86 -4.94
CA GLY A 19 23.63 9.81 -5.91
C GLY A 19 23.05 10.31 -7.24
N TYR A 20 22.90 11.63 -7.43
CA TYR A 20 22.28 12.20 -8.63
C TYR A 20 23.20 12.19 -9.85
N GLY A 21 24.52 11.99 -9.67
CA GLY A 21 25.47 11.97 -10.79
C GLY A 21 25.62 13.31 -11.50
N ILE A 22 25.50 14.41 -10.75
CA ILE A 22 25.67 15.78 -11.25
C ILE A 22 27.11 15.95 -11.77
N PRO A 23 27.32 16.48 -13.00
CA PRO A 23 28.66 16.68 -13.52
C PRO A 23 29.44 17.72 -12.72
N VAL A 24 30.62 17.34 -12.22
CA VAL A 24 31.47 18.20 -11.38
C VAL A 24 32.68 18.67 -12.18
N PHE A 25 32.85 19.99 -12.28
CA PHE A 25 34.01 20.61 -12.92
C PHE A 25 34.89 21.27 -11.85
N LEU A 26 36.19 20.95 -11.83
CA LEU A 26 37.18 21.59 -10.97
C LEU A 26 37.72 22.85 -11.68
N VAL A 27 37.66 24.00 -11.01
CA VAL A 27 38.44 25.18 -11.41
C VAL A 27 39.79 25.09 -10.72
N THR A 28 40.85 24.89 -11.50
CA THR A 28 42.20 24.67 -10.98
C THR A 28 42.95 25.99 -10.79
N ASP A 29 43.74 26.05 -9.71
CA ASP A 29 44.70 27.10 -9.37
C ASP A 29 46.14 26.52 -9.34
N ASP A 30 46.37 25.46 -10.11
CA ASP A 30 47.58 24.61 -10.10
C ASP A 30 47.87 23.87 -8.79
N THR A 31 46.97 23.93 -7.80
CA THR A 31 47.06 23.10 -6.60
C THR A 31 46.78 21.63 -6.97
N PRO A 32 47.72 20.69 -6.69
CA PRO A 32 47.49 19.27 -6.96
C PRO A 32 46.32 18.74 -6.13
N VAL A 33 45.46 17.95 -6.77
CA VAL A 33 44.36 17.23 -6.11
C VAL A 33 44.75 15.74 -6.00
N SER A 34 44.20 15.02 -5.02
CA SER A 34 44.51 13.60 -4.85
C SER A 34 43.96 12.76 -6.01
N ALA A 35 44.60 11.62 -6.30
CA ALA A 35 44.14 10.70 -7.34
C ALA A 35 42.71 10.17 -7.10
N GLU A 36 42.31 10.02 -5.84
CA GLU A 36 40.96 9.58 -5.45
C GLU A 36 39.91 10.63 -5.79
N ASP A 37 40.21 11.91 -5.59
CA ASP A 37 39.27 13.02 -5.86
C ASP A 37 39.12 13.26 -7.39
N TYR A 38 40.14 12.96 -8.19
CA TYR A 38 40.07 13.09 -9.66
C TYR A 38 39.04 12.16 -10.30
N VAL A 39 38.74 11.00 -9.70
CA VAL A 39 37.80 10.00 -10.24
C VAL A 39 36.39 10.56 -10.43
N TRP A 40 36.01 11.56 -9.63
CA TRP A 40 34.66 12.11 -9.58
C TRP A 40 34.46 13.31 -10.51
N LEU A 41 35.54 13.84 -11.07
CA LEU A 41 35.49 15.05 -11.90
C LEU A 41 35.06 14.69 -13.33
N THR A 42 34.07 15.44 -13.83
CA THR A 42 33.69 15.44 -15.24
C THR A 42 34.67 16.22 -16.10
N GLY A 43 35.32 17.24 -15.52
CA GLY A 43 36.34 18.03 -16.22
C GLY A 43 37.11 18.96 -15.31
N VAL A 44 38.18 19.55 -15.85
CA VAL A 44 39.02 20.55 -15.19
C VAL A 44 39.07 21.80 -16.06
N ILE A 45 38.91 22.96 -15.43
CA ILE A 45 38.89 24.28 -16.03
C ILE A 45 40.11 25.03 -15.50
N ASP A 46 41.06 25.28 -16.40
CA ASP A 46 42.21 26.16 -16.15
C ASP A 46 41.90 27.57 -16.67
N LEU A 47 42.03 28.57 -15.80
CA LEU A 47 41.73 29.97 -16.08
C LEU A 47 42.84 30.71 -16.84
N GLU A 48 44.06 30.16 -16.93
CA GLU A 48 45.22 30.88 -17.47
C GLU A 48 45.61 30.49 -18.91
N GLY A 49 45.04 29.40 -19.48
CA GLY A 49 45.54 28.82 -20.73
C GLY A 49 44.58 28.68 -21.92
N GLN A 50 43.26 28.66 -21.73
CA GLN A 50 42.30 28.32 -22.80
C GLN A 50 41.18 29.36 -23.00
N SER A 51 40.55 29.36 -24.18
CA SER A 51 39.41 30.22 -24.49
C SER A 51 38.19 29.86 -23.63
N ILE A 52 37.55 30.86 -23.02
CA ILE A 52 36.29 30.73 -22.27
C ILE A 52 35.24 29.95 -23.08
N ASP A 53 35.17 30.19 -24.40
CA ASP A 53 34.22 29.52 -25.29
C ASP A 53 34.39 28.00 -25.32
N TYR A 54 35.61 27.50 -25.15
CA TYR A 54 35.88 26.07 -25.13
C TYR A 54 35.28 25.40 -23.88
N TYR A 55 35.52 25.95 -22.69
CA TYR A 55 34.95 25.41 -21.46
C TYR A 55 33.43 25.57 -21.41
N CYS A 56 32.88 26.68 -21.94
CA CYS A 56 31.44 26.84 -22.10
C CYS A 56 30.82 25.69 -22.92
N ARG A 57 31.46 25.26 -24.02
CA ARG A 57 31.00 24.11 -24.80
C ARG A 57 31.06 22.80 -24.01
N GLN A 58 32.13 22.58 -23.25
CA GLN A 58 32.26 21.37 -22.41
C GLN A 58 31.18 21.30 -21.33
N ILE A 59 30.92 22.41 -20.65
CA ILE A 59 29.88 22.51 -19.62
C ILE A 59 28.51 22.28 -20.24
N ASN A 60 28.19 22.97 -21.34
CA ASN A 60 26.91 22.80 -22.02
C ASN A 60 26.68 21.36 -22.47
N GLU A 61 27.68 20.71 -23.06
CA GLU A 61 27.58 19.31 -23.45
C GLU A 61 27.37 18.37 -22.24
N ALA A 62 28.05 18.63 -21.11
CA ALA A 62 27.87 17.87 -19.89
C ALA A 62 26.46 18.04 -19.30
N VAL A 63 25.92 19.26 -19.33
CA VAL A 63 24.54 19.56 -18.90
C VAL A 63 23.54 18.86 -19.81
N THR A 64 23.67 18.97 -21.14
CA THR A 64 22.78 18.30 -22.09
C THR A 64 22.82 16.77 -21.92
N LYS A 65 24.00 16.17 -21.71
CA LYS A 65 24.13 14.74 -21.40
C LYS A 65 23.52 14.36 -20.07
N TYR A 66 23.56 15.23 -19.08
CA TYR A 66 22.93 15.02 -17.78
C TYR A 66 21.40 15.04 -17.91
N GLU A 67 20.84 16.09 -18.50
CA GLU A 67 19.39 16.21 -18.75
C GLU A 67 18.85 15.05 -19.59
N CYS A 68 19.56 14.66 -20.64
CA CYS A 68 19.18 13.51 -21.48
C CYS A 68 19.12 12.18 -20.72
N ARG A 69 19.85 12.04 -19.60
CA ARG A 69 19.87 10.86 -18.73
C ARG A 69 18.86 10.95 -17.58
N LEU A 70 18.41 12.16 -17.22
CA LEU A 70 17.42 12.38 -16.17
C LEU A 70 16.03 11.91 -16.57
N LEU A 71 15.62 12.20 -17.81
CA LEU A 71 14.28 11.88 -18.28
C LEU A 71 14.17 10.39 -18.66
N PRO A 72 13.22 9.64 -18.10
CA PRO A 72 12.98 8.26 -18.49
C PRO A 72 12.31 8.16 -19.87
N PRO A 73 12.29 6.96 -20.50
CA PRO A 73 12.05 6.82 -21.92
C PRO A 73 10.73 7.42 -22.45
N PHE A 74 9.62 7.17 -21.77
CA PHE A 74 8.30 7.65 -22.20
C PHE A 74 8.11 9.12 -21.87
N PHE A 75 8.47 9.54 -20.65
CA PHE A 75 8.31 10.94 -20.26
C PHE A 75 9.17 11.87 -21.13
N LYS A 76 10.39 11.46 -21.48
CA LYS A 76 11.26 12.19 -22.42
C LYS A 76 10.60 12.39 -23.78
N GLN A 77 10.03 11.32 -24.34
CA GLN A 77 9.37 11.41 -25.65
C GLN A 77 8.09 12.27 -25.56
N LEU A 78 7.33 12.16 -24.47
CA LEU A 78 6.13 12.96 -24.23
C LEU A 78 6.44 14.46 -24.17
N THR A 79 7.48 14.86 -23.43
CA THR A 79 7.87 16.28 -23.35
C THR A 79 8.31 16.81 -24.70
N GLN A 80 9.11 16.04 -25.45
CA GLN A 80 9.54 16.41 -26.80
C GLN A 80 8.35 16.56 -27.75
N TYR A 81 7.38 15.64 -27.69
CA TYR A 81 6.18 15.70 -28.52
C TYR A 81 5.32 16.94 -28.22
N VAL A 82 5.14 17.27 -26.93
CA VAL A 82 4.42 18.48 -26.52
C VAL A 82 5.11 19.75 -27.03
N GLU A 83 6.44 19.80 -26.99
CA GLU A 83 7.24 20.94 -27.46
C GLU A 83 7.15 21.16 -28.98
N MET A 84 6.81 20.14 -29.77
CA MET A 84 6.61 20.28 -31.22
C MET A 84 5.41 21.16 -31.57
N GLY A 85 4.46 21.35 -30.64
CA GLY A 85 3.31 22.24 -30.85
C GLY A 85 2.36 21.76 -31.96
N ASN A 86 2.23 20.44 -32.13
CA ASN A 86 1.40 19.84 -33.17
C ASN A 86 -0.06 20.32 -33.11
N SER A 87 -0.68 20.48 -34.28
CA SER A 87 -2.11 20.83 -34.39
C SER A 87 -2.97 19.56 -34.31
N ALA A 88 -3.54 19.30 -33.14
CA ALA A 88 -4.37 18.12 -32.88
C ALA A 88 -5.76 18.24 -33.55
N PHE A 89 -6.13 17.23 -34.32
CA PHE A 89 -7.48 17.04 -34.92
C PHE A 89 -8.09 15.69 -34.53
N ASP A 90 -7.40 14.93 -33.69
CA ASP A 90 -7.74 13.64 -33.13
C ASP A 90 -8.39 13.79 -31.74
N CYS A 91 -8.45 12.69 -30.99
CA CYS A 91 -8.87 12.67 -29.59
C CYS A 91 -7.68 12.95 -28.66
N PRO A 92 -7.89 13.49 -27.45
CA PRO A 92 -9.17 13.88 -26.85
C PRO A 92 -9.78 15.16 -27.46
N GLY A 93 -11.12 15.24 -27.47
CA GLY A 93 -11.86 16.32 -28.14
C GLY A 93 -11.63 17.74 -27.58
N HIS A 94 -10.96 17.89 -26.43
CA HIS A 94 -10.55 19.20 -25.94
C HIS A 94 -9.31 19.75 -26.66
N GLN A 95 -8.55 18.91 -27.38
CA GLN A 95 -7.44 19.25 -28.26
C GLN A 95 -6.44 20.23 -27.61
N GLY A 96 -5.71 19.75 -26.61
CA GLY A 96 -4.79 20.60 -25.83
C GLY A 96 -5.51 21.60 -24.90
N GLY A 97 -6.79 21.39 -24.61
CA GLY A 97 -7.58 22.15 -23.64
C GLY A 97 -8.24 23.39 -24.24
N GLN A 98 -8.14 23.58 -25.57
CA GLN A 98 -8.75 24.73 -26.24
C GLN A 98 -10.27 24.74 -26.12
N PHE A 99 -10.93 23.57 -26.04
CA PHE A 99 -12.37 23.53 -25.81
C PHE A 99 -12.75 24.07 -24.41
N PHE A 100 -12.03 23.67 -23.35
CA PHE A 100 -12.26 24.18 -22.00
C PHE A 100 -12.19 25.70 -21.93
N LYS A 101 -11.22 26.31 -22.62
CA LYS A 101 -11.05 27.77 -22.70
C LYS A 101 -12.23 28.52 -23.33
N LYS A 102 -13.14 27.83 -24.04
CA LYS A 102 -14.33 28.44 -24.66
C LYS A 102 -15.48 28.65 -23.67
N HIS A 103 -15.43 28.08 -22.47
CA HIS A 103 -16.47 28.24 -21.44
C HIS A 103 -15.86 28.85 -20.16
N PRO A 104 -16.51 29.81 -19.47
CA PRO A 104 -15.95 30.42 -18.25
C PRO A 104 -15.57 29.40 -17.17
N ALA A 105 -16.44 28.40 -16.93
CA ALA A 105 -16.11 27.33 -15.98
C ALA A 105 -14.94 26.45 -16.48
N GLY A 106 -14.85 26.21 -17.79
CA GLY A 106 -13.76 25.44 -18.38
C GLY A 106 -12.43 26.19 -18.34
N LYS A 107 -12.44 27.52 -18.48
CA LYS A 107 -11.24 28.35 -18.31
C LYS A 107 -10.71 28.28 -16.88
N GLN A 108 -11.58 28.34 -15.87
CA GLN A 108 -11.18 28.14 -14.47
C GLN A 108 -10.56 26.75 -14.25
N PHE A 109 -11.15 25.71 -14.84
CA PHE A 109 -10.61 24.35 -14.79
C PHE A 109 -9.23 24.24 -15.47
N TYR A 110 -9.09 24.82 -16.67
CA TYR A 110 -7.83 24.84 -17.40
C TYR A 110 -6.73 25.58 -16.65
N ASP A 111 -7.04 26.74 -16.06
CA ASP A 111 -6.08 27.55 -15.32
C ASP A 111 -5.66 26.91 -14.01
N PHE A 112 -6.57 26.19 -13.35
CA PHE A 112 -6.29 25.46 -12.12
C PHE A 112 -5.26 24.33 -12.34
N PHE A 113 -5.43 23.54 -13.40
CA PHE A 113 -4.52 22.43 -13.70
C PHE A 113 -3.29 22.83 -14.51
N GLY A 114 -3.39 23.89 -15.32
CA GLY A 114 -2.33 24.36 -16.19
C GLY A 114 -2.26 23.64 -17.55
N GLU A 115 -1.66 24.31 -18.54
CA GLU A 115 -1.65 23.88 -19.95
C GLU A 115 -1.04 22.49 -20.18
N ASN A 116 0.08 22.18 -19.52
CA ASN A 116 0.84 20.96 -19.78
C ASN A 116 0.02 19.68 -19.53
N LEU A 117 -0.91 19.69 -18.57
CA LEU A 117 -1.78 18.54 -18.33
C LEU A 117 -2.64 18.23 -19.57
N PHE A 118 -3.24 19.26 -20.17
CA PHE A 118 -4.10 19.09 -21.34
C PHE A 118 -3.32 18.85 -22.63
N ARG A 119 -2.10 19.38 -22.74
CA ARG A 119 -1.23 19.17 -23.91
C ARG A 119 -0.63 17.77 -23.94
N SER A 120 -0.43 17.16 -22.78
CA SER A 120 0.05 15.79 -22.63
C SER A 120 -1.08 14.75 -22.60
N ASP A 121 -2.34 15.17 -22.66
CA ASP A 121 -3.50 14.28 -22.83
C ASP A 121 -3.68 13.99 -24.33
N LEU A 122 -3.12 12.86 -24.76
CA LEU A 122 -2.91 12.43 -26.15
C LEU A 122 -3.53 11.05 -26.38
N CYS A 123 -3.54 10.56 -27.61
CA CYS A 123 -4.12 9.26 -27.93
C CYS A 123 -3.23 8.40 -28.85
N ASN A 124 -3.77 7.27 -29.30
CA ASN A 124 -3.08 6.31 -30.15
C ASN A 124 -2.78 6.84 -31.57
N ALA A 125 -3.35 7.98 -31.97
CA ALA A 125 -3.00 8.63 -33.23
C ALA A 125 -1.64 9.36 -33.16
N ASP A 126 -1.15 9.68 -31.96
CA ASP A 126 0.16 10.28 -31.71
C ASP A 126 1.27 9.20 -31.72
N VAL A 127 1.51 8.63 -32.90
CA VAL A 127 2.33 7.41 -33.10
C VAL A 127 3.78 7.50 -32.60
N ASP A 128 4.31 8.71 -32.42
CA ASP A 128 5.66 8.95 -31.89
C ASP A 128 5.84 8.42 -30.46
N LEU A 129 4.74 8.26 -29.71
CA LEU A 129 4.73 7.72 -28.35
C LEU A 129 4.57 6.19 -28.30
N GLY A 130 4.45 5.54 -29.45
CA GLY A 130 4.26 4.10 -29.55
C GLY A 130 2.84 3.66 -29.15
N ASP A 131 2.71 2.42 -28.67
CA ASP A 131 1.43 1.82 -28.30
C ASP A 131 1.50 1.24 -26.89
N LEU A 132 0.63 1.73 -26.01
CA LEU A 132 0.58 1.35 -24.59
C LEU A 132 -0.08 -0.02 -24.34
N LEU A 133 -0.89 -0.53 -25.27
CA LEU A 133 -1.68 -1.76 -25.12
C LEU A 133 -0.96 -2.99 -25.66
N ILE A 134 -0.27 -2.85 -26.79
CA ILE A 134 0.57 -3.90 -27.36
C ILE A 134 2.06 -3.73 -27.02
N HIS A 135 2.40 -2.66 -26.30
CA HIS A 135 3.71 -2.38 -25.72
C HIS A 135 4.79 -2.20 -26.80
N GLU A 136 4.66 -1.13 -27.58
CA GLU A 136 5.60 -0.73 -28.64
C GLU A 136 6.16 0.68 -28.41
N GLY A 137 7.25 1.03 -29.10
CA GLY A 137 7.85 2.37 -29.02
C GLY A 137 8.36 2.75 -27.63
N SER A 138 8.19 4.01 -27.24
CA SER A 138 8.66 4.53 -25.95
C SER A 138 7.90 3.91 -24.77
N ALA A 139 6.64 3.52 -24.95
CA ALA A 139 5.86 2.80 -23.94
C ALA A 139 6.50 1.46 -23.55
N HIS A 140 6.98 0.69 -24.54
CA HIS A 140 7.74 -0.53 -24.29
C HIS A 140 9.03 -0.28 -23.52
N GLN A 141 9.76 0.76 -23.92
CA GLN A 141 11.06 1.10 -23.34
C GLN A 141 10.94 1.51 -21.87
N ALA A 142 9.90 2.27 -21.53
CA ALA A 142 9.56 2.64 -20.14
C ALA A 142 9.28 1.41 -19.27
N GLN A 143 8.42 0.51 -19.75
CA GLN A 143 8.13 -0.74 -19.04
C GLN A 143 9.36 -1.64 -18.90
N ALA A 144 10.22 -1.71 -19.93
CA ALA A 144 11.47 -2.46 -19.89
C ALA A 144 12.49 -1.83 -18.93
N HIS A 145 12.54 -0.50 -18.82
CA HIS A 145 13.34 0.20 -17.81
C HIS A 145 12.82 -0.11 -16.40
N ALA A 146 11.52 0.00 -16.17
CA ALA A 146 10.92 -0.40 -14.89
C ALA A 146 11.17 -1.86 -14.54
N ALA A 147 11.11 -2.79 -15.50
CA ALA A 147 11.45 -4.20 -15.27
C ALA A 147 12.89 -4.38 -14.78
N LYS A 148 13.86 -3.62 -15.31
CA LYS A 148 15.24 -3.64 -14.83
C LYS A 148 15.36 -3.09 -13.41
N VAL A 149 14.74 -1.93 -13.14
CA VAL A 149 14.79 -1.28 -11.81
C VAL A 149 14.20 -2.20 -10.74
N PHE A 150 13.06 -2.82 -11.02
CA PHE A 150 12.36 -3.72 -10.09
C PHE A 150 12.81 -5.19 -10.20
N ASN A 151 13.88 -5.51 -10.92
CA ASN A 151 14.41 -6.87 -11.07
C ASN A 151 13.37 -7.94 -11.51
N ALA A 152 12.52 -7.57 -12.48
CA ALA A 152 11.49 -8.42 -13.05
C ALA A 152 11.81 -8.80 -14.50
N ASP A 153 11.26 -9.91 -15.00
CA ASP A 153 11.40 -10.28 -16.43
C ASP A 153 10.57 -9.35 -17.33
N LYS A 154 9.41 -8.91 -16.84
CA LYS A 154 8.54 -7.96 -17.53
C LYS A 154 7.72 -7.14 -16.54
N THR A 155 7.51 -5.88 -16.85
CA THR A 155 6.62 -4.99 -16.10
C THR A 155 5.48 -4.52 -17.01
N TYR A 156 4.26 -4.46 -16.47
CA TYR A 156 3.09 -3.88 -17.13
C TYR A 156 2.65 -2.65 -16.34
N PHE A 157 2.37 -1.55 -17.04
CA PHE A 157 1.82 -0.34 -16.44
C PHE A 157 0.30 -0.39 -16.48
N VAL A 158 -0.36 -0.23 -15.33
CA VAL A 158 -1.81 -0.32 -15.17
C VAL A 158 -2.33 0.98 -14.59
N LEU A 159 -3.26 1.61 -15.30
CA LEU A 159 -3.74 2.97 -15.00
C LEU A 159 -5.09 3.01 -14.27
N ASN A 160 -5.60 1.85 -13.83
CA ASN A 160 -6.88 1.67 -13.14
C ASN A 160 -6.71 1.13 -11.71
N GLY A 161 -5.53 1.35 -11.14
CA GLY A 161 -5.09 0.93 -9.81
C GLY A 161 -4.81 -0.58 -9.71
N THR A 162 -4.21 -0.99 -8.59
CA THR A 162 -3.91 -2.40 -8.32
C THR A 162 -5.17 -3.28 -8.28
N SER A 163 -6.33 -2.67 -8.04
CA SER A 163 -7.63 -3.33 -8.23
C SER A 163 -7.82 -3.93 -9.62
N ALA A 164 -7.34 -3.26 -10.68
CA ALA A 164 -7.32 -3.81 -12.03
C ALA A 164 -6.15 -4.76 -12.24
N SER A 165 -4.95 -4.42 -11.72
CA SER A 165 -3.76 -5.29 -11.80
C SER A 165 -4.02 -6.70 -11.28
N ASN A 166 -4.66 -6.82 -10.11
CA ASN A 166 -5.02 -8.10 -9.53
C ASN A 166 -5.96 -8.89 -10.43
N LYS A 167 -6.97 -8.25 -11.03
CA LYS A 167 -7.91 -8.90 -11.96
C LYS A 167 -7.21 -9.34 -13.26
N VAL A 168 -6.25 -8.56 -13.76
CA VAL A 168 -5.41 -8.96 -14.90
C VAL A 168 -4.65 -10.23 -14.56
N VAL A 169 -3.98 -10.29 -13.40
CA VAL A 169 -3.24 -11.49 -12.97
C VAL A 169 -4.17 -12.68 -12.81
N CYS A 170 -5.27 -12.51 -12.08
CA CYS A 170 -6.23 -13.58 -11.82
C CYS A 170 -6.82 -14.13 -13.14
N ASN A 171 -7.31 -13.27 -14.03
CA ASN A 171 -7.93 -13.70 -15.29
C ASN A 171 -6.89 -14.18 -16.33
N ALA A 172 -5.60 -13.92 -16.13
CA ALA A 172 -4.52 -14.50 -16.94
C ALA A 172 -4.18 -15.94 -16.53
N LEU A 173 -4.39 -16.28 -15.25
CA LEU A 173 -3.87 -17.51 -14.66
C LEU A 173 -4.96 -18.50 -14.27
N VAL A 174 -6.06 -18.05 -13.69
CA VAL A 174 -7.09 -18.87 -13.06
C VAL A 174 -8.24 -19.11 -14.04
N THR A 175 -8.79 -20.32 -14.03
CA THR A 175 -10.04 -20.66 -14.71
C THR A 175 -10.96 -21.47 -13.80
N GLU A 176 -12.15 -21.82 -14.30
CA GLU A 176 -13.13 -22.57 -13.55
C GLU A 176 -12.58 -23.93 -13.12
N GLY A 177 -12.67 -24.23 -11.82
CA GLY A 177 -12.19 -25.49 -11.24
C GLY A 177 -10.76 -25.45 -10.70
N ASP A 178 -10.00 -24.38 -10.96
CA ASP A 178 -8.69 -24.18 -10.34
C ASP A 178 -8.81 -23.92 -8.84
N LEU A 179 -7.89 -24.51 -8.05
CA LEU A 179 -7.75 -24.16 -6.63
C LEU A 179 -6.85 -22.93 -6.50
N VAL A 180 -7.27 -22.01 -5.63
CA VAL A 180 -6.55 -20.79 -5.28
C VAL A 180 -6.24 -20.80 -3.80
N LEU A 181 -4.95 -20.84 -3.42
CA LEU A 181 -4.55 -20.70 -2.02
C LEU A 181 -4.70 -19.23 -1.62
N PHE A 182 -5.54 -18.95 -0.63
CA PHE A 182 -6.12 -17.63 -0.47
C PHE A 182 -5.88 -17.10 0.95
N ASP A 183 -4.96 -16.15 1.09
CA ASP A 183 -4.81 -15.35 2.31
C ASP A 183 -6.14 -14.65 2.64
N ARG A 184 -6.72 -14.86 3.84
CA ARG A 184 -8.01 -14.25 4.20
C ARG A 184 -7.93 -12.73 4.32
N ASN A 185 -6.74 -12.14 4.41
CA ASN A 185 -6.55 -10.68 4.38
C ASN A 185 -6.66 -10.05 2.98
N ASN A 186 -6.73 -10.87 1.93
CA ASN A 186 -6.73 -10.40 0.56
C ASN A 186 -7.79 -9.32 0.30
N HIS A 187 -7.36 -8.28 -0.41
CA HIS A 187 -8.21 -7.15 -0.79
C HIS A 187 -9.36 -7.62 -1.71
N LYS A 188 -10.50 -6.89 -1.68
CA LYS A 188 -11.71 -7.21 -2.47
C LYS A 188 -11.45 -7.46 -3.96
N SER A 189 -10.43 -6.83 -4.55
CA SER A 189 -10.04 -7.07 -5.94
C SER A 189 -9.60 -8.51 -6.24
N ASN A 190 -8.95 -9.20 -5.30
CA ASN A 190 -8.55 -10.60 -5.44
C ASN A 190 -9.77 -11.53 -5.39
N HIS A 191 -10.74 -11.22 -4.52
CA HIS A 191 -12.03 -11.92 -4.49
C HIS A 191 -12.79 -11.74 -5.82
N HIS A 192 -12.85 -10.51 -6.32
CA HIS A 192 -13.49 -10.21 -7.60
C HIS A 192 -12.79 -10.90 -8.78
N GLY A 193 -11.47 -10.81 -8.87
CA GLY A 193 -10.70 -11.39 -9.97
C GLY A 193 -10.67 -12.92 -9.93
N ALA A 194 -10.13 -13.49 -8.86
CA ALA A 194 -9.88 -14.93 -8.78
C ALA A 194 -11.16 -15.76 -8.60
N LEU A 195 -12.09 -15.27 -7.77
CA LEU A 195 -13.23 -16.10 -7.34
C LEU A 195 -14.49 -15.80 -8.15
N ILE A 196 -14.84 -14.52 -8.34
CA ILE A 196 -16.08 -14.12 -9.02
C ILE A 196 -15.92 -14.12 -10.55
N GLN A 197 -14.85 -13.52 -11.09
CA GLN A 197 -14.65 -13.42 -12.53
C GLN A 197 -14.07 -14.70 -13.13
N ALA A 198 -13.01 -15.25 -12.52
CA ALA A 198 -12.34 -16.44 -13.03
C ALA A 198 -12.96 -17.76 -12.57
N GLY A 199 -13.82 -17.77 -11.54
CA GLY A 199 -14.49 -18.97 -11.04
C GLY A 199 -13.60 -19.94 -10.26
N GLY A 200 -12.47 -19.44 -9.74
CA GLY A 200 -11.53 -20.19 -8.91
C GLY A 200 -12.14 -20.59 -7.57
N MET A 201 -11.69 -21.73 -7.04
CA MET A 201 -12.13 -22.27 -5.75
C MET A 201 -11.11 -21.92 -4.66
N PRO A 202 -11.49 -21.12 -3.65
CA PRO A 202 -10.55 -20.67 -2.62
C PRO A 202 -10.30 -21.77 -1.58
N ILE A 203 -9.04 -21.92 -1.16
CA ILE A 203 -8.65 -22.55 0.09
C ILE A 203 -8.14 -21.45 1.02
N TYR A 204 -8.97 -21.03 1.97
CA TYR A 204 -8.64 -19.92 2.87
C TYR A 204 -7.62 -20.32 3.92
N LEU A 205 -6.66 -19.43 4.17
CA LEU A 205 -5.73 -19.49 5.30
C LEU A 205 -6.12 -18.44 6.33
N GLU A 206 -6.20 -18.85 7.60
CA GLU A 206 -6.54 -17.96 8.70
C GLU A 206 -5.41 -16.98 9.02
N THR A 207 -5.78 -15.83 9.58
CA THR A 207 -4.84 -14.74 9.83
C THR A 207 -4.93 -14.22 11.24
N ALA A 208 -3.80 -13.74 11.76
CA ALA A 208 -3.70 -13.25 13.11
C ALA A 208 -4.35 -11.86 13.24
N ARG A 209 -4.96 -11.64 14.41
CA ARG A 209 -5.37 -10.32 14.91
C ARG A 209 -4.88 -10.21 16.34
N ASN A 210 -4.30 -9.05 16.68
CA ASN A 210 -3.88 -8.75 18.04
C ASN A 210 -4.99 -7.97 18.79
N PRO A 211 -4.83 -7.66 20.08
CA PRO A 211 -5.84 -6.95 20.87
C PRO A 211 -6.22 -5.55 20.38
N TRP A 212 -5.38 -4.91 19.56
CA TRP A 212 -5.69 -3.62 18.92
C TRP A 212 -6.48 -3.77 17.61
N GLY A 213 -6.70 -5.01 17.15
CA GLY A 213 -7.41 -5.32 15.91
C GLY A 213 -6.52 -5.30 14.66
N PHE A 214 -5.19 -5.23 14.81
CA PHE A 214 -4.27 -5.11 13.67
C PHE A 214 -4.33 -6.31 12.74
N ILE A 215 -4.26 -6.02 11.46
CA ILE A 215 -4.14 -7.00 10.40
C ILE A 215 -2.73 -7.59 10.45
N GLY A 216 -2.60 -8.73 11.14
CA GLY A 216 -1.41 -9.57 11.10
C GLY A 216 -1.36 -10.45 9.86
N GLY A 217 -0.28 -11.21 9.72
CA GLY A 217 -0.15 -12.23 8.67
C GLY A 217 -0.82 -13.56 9.04
N MET A 218 -0.67 -14.55 8.17
CA MET A 218 -1.05 -15.95 8.39
C MET A 218 -0.26 -16.58 9.54
N ASP A 219 -0.89 -17.47 10.30
CA ASP A 219 -0.20 -18.19 11.35
C ASP A 219 0.89 -19.11 10.76
N GLU A 220 1.94 -19.41 11.53
CA GLU A 220 3.05 -20.31 11.15
C GLU A 220 2.54 -21.67 10.66
N HIS A 221 1.52 -22.24 11.33
CA HIS A 221 0.96 -23.54 10.96
C HIS A 221 0.24 -23.52 9.59
N CYS A 222 -0.17 -22.34 9.09
CA CYS A 222 -0.78 -22.21 7.76
C CYS A 222 0.24 -22.43 6.62
N PHE A 223 1.54 -22.48 6.93
CA PHE A 223 2.62 -22.81 6.00
C PHE A 223 3.05 -24.28 6.08
N ASP A 224 2.35 -25.09 6.89
CA ASP A 224 2.56 -26.53 6.95
C ASP A 224 1.80 -27.24 5.82
N GLU A 225 2.51 -28.11 5.09
CA GLU A 225 1.93 -28.80 3.93
C GLU A 225 0.82 -29.78 4.32
N GLU A 226 0.94 -30.48 5.45
CA GLU A 226 -0.10 -31.41 5.91
C GLU A 226 -1.38 -30.64 6.24
N TYR A 227 -1.25 -29.50 6.92
CA TYR A 227 -2.38 -28.61 7.18
C TYR A 227 -3.04 -28.12 5.89
N ILE A 228 -2.27 -27.62 4.93
CA ILE A 228 -2.79 -27.13 3.65
C ILE A 228 -3.52 -28.26 2.91
N ARG A 229 -2.95 -29.46 2.83
CA ARG A 229 -3.58 -30.62 2.19
C ARG A 229 -4.86 -31.06 2.90
N ALA A 230 -4.91 -30.94 4.23
CA ALA A 230 -6.13 -31.18 4.98
C ALA A 230 -7.23 -30.14 4.68
N GLN A 231 -6.88 -28.87 4.44
CA GLN A 231 -7.85 -27.87 3.99
C GLN A 231 -8.34 -28.14 2.57
N ILE A 232 -7.46 -28.55 1.65
CA ILE A 232 -7.86 -28.98 0.30
C ILE A 232 -8.86 -30.14 0.40
N ALA A 233 -8.60 -31.14 1.25
CA ALA A 233 -9.46 -32.32 1.38
C ALA A 233 -10.91 -32.01 1.80
N LYS A 234 -11.16 -30.87 2.46
CA LYS A 234 -12.51 -30.41 2.82
C LYS A 234 -13.30 -29.85 1.64
N VAL A 235 -12.61 -29.38 0.60
CA VAL A 235 -13.21 -28.65 -0.52
C VAL A 235 -13.12 -29.43 -1.83
N SER A 236 -11.99 -30.09 -2.10
CA SER A 236 -11.65 -30.82 -3.33
C SER A 236 -10.76 -32.02 -2.98
N PRO A 237 -11.31 -33.08 -2.37
CA PRO A 237 -10.55 -34.24 -1.89
C PRO A 237 -9.75 -34.96 -2.97
N GLU A 238 -10.23 -34.95 -4.21
CA GLU A 238 -9.57 -35.52 -5.38
C GLU A 238 -8.24 -34.84 -5.72
N ARG A 239 -8.08 -33.55 -5.36
CA ARG A 239 -6.86 -32.76 -5.62
C ARG A 239 -5.89 -32.69 -4.45
N ALA A 240 -6.26 -33.19 -3.27
CA ALA A 240 -5.46 -33.08 -2.06
C ALA A 240 -4.08 -33.76 -2.16
N ARG A 241 -3.92 -34.71 -3.10
CA ARG A 241 -2.68 -35.46 -3.35
C ARG A 241 -1.91 -34.98 -4.59
N ASP A 242 -2.41 -33.96 -5.29
CA ASP A 242 -1.69 -33.38 -6.42
C ASP A 242 -0.33 -32.83 -5.92
N GLU A 243 0.71 -32.96 -6.75
CA GLU A 243 2.02 -32.39 -6.44
C GLU A 243 1.92 -30.86 -6.31
N ARG A 244 1.21 -30.24 -7.27
CA ARG A 244 0.88 -28.81 -7.31
C ARG A 244 -0.63 -28.61 -7.37
N PRO A 245 -1.33 -28.64 -6.23
CA PRO A 245 -2.79 -28.51 -6.23
C PRO A 245 -3.24 -27.10 -6.63
N PHE A 246 -2.42 -26.06 -6.43
CA PHE A 246 -2.84 -24.68 -6.64
C PHE A 246 -2.37 -24.09 -7.97
N ARG A 247 -3.31 -23.51 -8.71
CA ARG A 247 -2.96 -22.70 -9.89
C ARG A 247 -2.32 -21.37 -9.47
N LEU A 248 -2.81 -20.79 -8.38
CA LEU A 248 -2.37 -19.50 -7.87
C LEU A 248 -2.46 -19.49 -6.35
N ALA A 249 -1.41 -19.07 -5.66
CA ALA A 249 -1.51 -18.55 -4.30
C ALA A 249 -1.57 -17.03 -4.36
N ILE A 250 -2.44 -16.40 -3.57
CA ILE A 250 -2.53 -14.94 -3.47
C ILE A 250 -2.25 -14.54 -2.03
N ILE A 251 -1.17 -13.79 -1.82
CA ILE A 251 -0.64 -13.43 -0.51
C ILE A 251 -0.48 -11.91 -0.45
N GLN A 252 -1.00 -11.30 0.61
CA GLN A 252 -0.83 -9.87 0.81
C GLN A 252 0.55 -9.61 1.44
N LEU A 253 1.55 -9.27 0.63
CA LEU A 253 2.95 -9.18 1.06
C LEU A 253 3.16 -8.22 2.24
N GLY A 254 2.48 -7.08 2.22
CA GLY A 254 2.46 -6.13 3.32
C GLY A 254 1.02 -5.80 3.68
N THR A 255 0.66 -6.01 4.95
CA THR A 255 -0.66 -5.64 5.46
C THR A 255 -0.75 -4.12 5.63
N TYR A 256 -1.98 -3.62 5.73
CA TYR A 256 -2.21 -2.19 5.93
C TYR A 256 -1.60 -1.71 7.27
N ASP A 257 -1.57 -2.57 8.29
CA ASP A 257 -0.99 -2.28 9.62
C ASP A 257 0.53 -2.50 9.72
N GLY A 258 1.21 -2.73 8.60
CA GLY A 258 2.67 -2.82 8.59
C GLY A 258 3.24 -4.13 9.09
N THR A 259 2.49 -5.23 8.97
CA THR A 259 3.08 -6.56 8.99
C THR A 259 3.53 -6.92 7.57
N ILE A 260 4.83 -7.14 7.37
CA ILE A 260 5.41 -7.56 6.09
C ILE A 260 5.88 -9.01 6.19
N TYR A 261 5.51 -9.84 5.22
CA TYR A 261 5.98 -11.21 5.10
C TYR A 261 7.43 -11.25 4.63
N ASN A 262 8.19 -12.22 5.14
CA ASN A 262 9.42 -12.67 4.51
C ASN A 262 9.08 -13.47 3.23
N ALA A 263 9.29 -12.90 2.05
CA ALA A 263 8.94 -13.53 0.78
C ALA A 263 9.76 -14.79 0.51
N ARG A 264 11.02 -14.86 0.98
CA ARG A 264 11.84 -16.08 0.92
C ARG A 264 11.20 -17.20 1.74
N TYR A 265 10.78 -16.90 2.97
CA TYR A 265 10.08 -17.86 3.83
C TYR A 265 8.83 -18.43 3.12
N VAL A 266 8.01 -17.56 2.52
CA VAL A 266 6.80 -17.97 1.78
C VAL A 266 7.14 -18.88 0.60
N MET A 267 8.11 -18.49 -0.24
CA MET A 267 8.51 -19.29 -1.40
C MET A 267 9.01 -20.67 -0.99
N ASP A 268 9.86 -20.74 0.04
CA ASP A 268 10.47 -21.99 0.49
C ASP A 268 9.44 -22.96 1.12
N LYS A 269 8.37 -22.43 1.74
CA LYS A 269 7.36 -23.24 2.43
C LYS A 269 6.22 -23.75 1.54
N ILE A 270 5.76 -22.94 0.58
CA ILE A 270 4.56 -23.26 -0.21
C ILE A 270 4.74 -23.13 -1.73
N GLY A 271 5.92 -22.67 -2.20
CA GLY A 271 6.20 -22.49 -3.62
C GLY A 271 6.12 -23.77 -4.44
N HIS A 272 6.46 -24.92 -3.86
CA HIS A 272 6.36 -26.22 -4.54
C HIS A 272 4.92 -26.70 -4.74
N LEU A 273 3.95 -26.17 -3.98
CA LEU A 273 2.52 -26.52 -4.10
C LEU A 273 1.77 -25.69 -5.16
N CYS A 274 2.41 -24.65 -5.69
CA CYS A 274 1.76 -23.64 -6.51
C CYS A 274 2.39 -23.56 -7.90
N ASP A 275 1.58 -23.32 -8.93
CA ASP A 275 2.10 -22.91 -10.25
C ASP A 275 2.66 -21.48 -10.21
N TYR A 276 1.90 -20.57 -9.59
CA TYR A 276 2.24 -19.17 -9.41
C TYR A 276 1.93 -18.69 -7.99
N ILE A 277 2.69 -17.71 -7.52
CA ILE A 277 2.36 -16.90 -6.34
C ILE A 277 2.21 -15.45 -6.79
N LEU A 278 1.04 -14.87 -6.51
CA LEU A 278 0.80 -13.43 -6.57
C LEU A 278 1.04 -12.84 -5.19
N PHE A 279 2.10 -12.04 -5.09
CA PHE A 279 2.31 -11.13 -3.96
C PHE A 279 1.58 -9.81 -4.24
N ASP A 280 0.43 -9.62 -3.60
CA ASP A 280 -0.25 -8.33 -3.57
C ASP A 280 0.53 -7.39 -2.64
N SER A 281 1.41 -6.58 -3.25
CA SER A 281 2.29 -5.65 -2.59
C SER A 281 1.79 -4.21 -2.69
N ALA A 282 0.47 -3.99 -2.81
CA ALA A 282 -0.09 -2.65 -2.96
C ALA A 282 0.33 -1.67 -1.85
N TRP A 283 0.57 -2.16 -0.63
CA TRP A 283 0.99 -1.36 0.53
C TRP A 283 2.50 -1.25 0.70
N VAL A 284 3.30 -1.86 -0.19
CA VAL A 284 4.77 -1.83 -0.17
C VAL A 284 5.27 -1.64 -1.61
N GLY A 285 6.42 -2.19 -1.98
CA GLY A 285 7.12 -1.99 -3.25
C GLY A 285 8.46 -1.27 -3.06
N TYR A 286 8.69 -0.68 -1.88
CA TYR A 286 9.94 -0.04 -1.51
C TYR A 286 10.88 -0.96 -0.71
N GLU A 287 10.42 -2.13 -0.28
CA GLU A 287 11.24 -3.09 0.47
C GLU A 287 12.46 -3.57 -0.34
N GLN A 288 12.36 -3.55 -1.68
CA GLN A 288 13.49 -3.82 -2.57
C GLN A 288 14.61 -2.77 -2.44
N PHE A 289 14.28 -1.53 -2.10
CA PHE A 289 15.19 -0.39 -2.03
C PHE A 289 15.69 -0.08 -0.61
N ILE A 290 15.28 -0.88 0.38
CA ILE A 290 15.71 -0.77 1.76
C ILE A 290 16.54 -2.01 2.11
N PRO A 291 17.88 -1.92 2.22
CA PRO A 291 18.75 -3.10 2.35
C PRO A 291 18.39 -4.08 3.48
N MET A 292 17.92 -3.58 4.62
CA MET A 292 17.51 -4.44 5.75
C MET A 292 16.22 -5.24 5.47
N MET A 293 15.44 -4.86 4.46
CA MET A 293 14.17 -5.49 4.08
C MET A 293 14.31 -6.43 2.87
N LYS A 294 15.53 -6.66 2.35
CA LYS A 294 15.77 -7.46 1.12
C LYS A 294 15.05 -8.81 1.11
N ASP A 295 14.96 -9.49 2.26
CA ASP A 295 14.36 -10.83 2.39
C ASP A 295 12.82 -10.78 2.21
N CYS A 296 12.23 -9.60 2.38
CA CYS A 296 10.81 -9.34 2.14
C CYS A 296 10.50 -9.13 0.65
N SER A 297 11.49 -8.86 -0.21
CA SER A 297 11.23 -8.57 -1.62
C SER A 297 11.18 -9.85 -2.48
N PRO A 298 10.00 -10.24 -3.02
CA PRO A 298 9.89 -11.41 -3.89
C PRO A 298 10.65 -11.26 -5.22
N LEU A 299 10.90 -10.01 -5.66
CA LEU A 299 11.63 -9.73 -6.89
C LEU A 299 13.15 -9.88 -6.74
N LEU A 300 13.67 -9.93 -5.51
CA LEU A 300 15.10 -10.20 -5.26
C LEU A 300 15.42 -11.68 -5.06
N LEU A 301 14.41 -12.56 -5.08
CA LEU A 301 14.63 -13.99 -4.92
C LEU A 301 15.34 -14.58 -6.15
N ASP A 302 16.37 -15.38 -5.90
CA ASP A 302 16.89 -16.35 -6.87
C ASP A 302 15.92 -17.53 -6.94
N LEU A 303 15.43 -17.82 -8.16
CA LEU A 303 14.37 -18.80 -8.43
C LEU A 303 14.88 -19.92 -9.34
N LYS A 304 14.47 -21.15 -9.06
CA LYS A 304 14.83 -22.38 -9.77
C LYS A 304 13.63 -22.96 -10.53
N PRO A 305 13.80 -23.83 -11.54
CA PRO A 305 12.69 -24.36 -12.34
C PRO A 305 11.56 -25.06 -11.57
N GLU A 306 11.86 -25.57 -10.37
CA GLU A 306 10.91 -26.16 -9.42
C GLU A 306 10.16 -25.12 -8.57
N ASP A 307 10.58 -23.87 -8.53
CA ASP A 307 9.87 -22.83 -7.78
C ASP A 307 8.60 -22.40 -8.53
N ALA A 308 7.68 -21.74 -7.83
CA ALA A 308 6.52 -21.12 -8.45
C ALA A 308 6.93 -19.92 -9.31
N GLY A 309 6.14 -19.60 -10.34
CA GLY A 309 6.26 -18.30 -11.01
C GLY A 309 5.86 -17.16 -10.04
N VAL A 310 6.62 -16.07 -10.01
CA VAL A 310 6.37 -14.94 -9.12
C VAL A 310 5.70 -13.81 -9.90
N ILE A 311 4.60 -13.31 -9.36
CA ILE A 311 3.94 -12.09 -9.82
C ILE A 311 3.78 -11.15 -8.64
N VAL A 312 4.05 -9.87 -8.88
CA VAL A 312 3.96 -8.82 -7.87
C VAL A 312 3.08 -7.71 -8.41
N THR A 313 2.09 -7.29 -7.64
CA THR A 313 1.23 -6.15 -7.99
C THR A 313 1.37 -5.06 -6.95
N GLN A 314 1.79 -3.86 -7.38
CA GLN A 314 2.02 -2.74 -6.46
C GLN A 314 1.28 -1.48 -6.90
N SER A 315 0.74 -0.76 -5.91
CA SER A 315 0.11 0.54 -6.11
C SER A 315 1.18 1.61 -5.98
N VAL A 316 1.67 2.11 -7.10
CA VAL A 316 2.69 3.16 -7.11
C VAL A 316 2.21 4.40 -6.36
N HIS A 317 0.94 4.76 -6.50
CA HIS A 317 0.36 5.93 -5.82
C HIS A 317 0.19 5.84 -4.30
N LYS A 318 0.34 4.64 -3.69
CA LYS A 318 0.12 4.50 -2.25
C LYS A 318 1.31 5.00 -1.44
N GLN A 319 2.49 4.45 -1.69
CA GLN A 319 3.72 4.81 -0.97
C GLN A 319 4.94 4.93 -1.88
N GLN A 320 4.74 5.00 -3.20
CA GLN A 320 5.80 5.38 -4.15
C GLN A 320 5.39 6.69 -4.86
N ALA A 321 6.09 7.08 -5.93
CA ALA A 321 5.88 8.35 -6.60
C ALA A 321 4.92 8.18 -7.80
N GLY A 322 3.60 8.28 -7.58
CA GLY A 322 2.63 8.21 -8.68
C GLY A 322 1.28 8.85 -8.38
N PHE A 323 0.55 9.23 -9.43
CA PHE A 323 -0.83 9.69 -9.30
C PHE A 323 -1.76 8.56 -8.91
N SER A 324 -2.83 8.86 -8.18
CA SER A 324 -3.92 7.91 -7.90
C SER A 324 -4.31 7.12 -9.17
N GLN A 325 -4.66 5.84 -8.98
CA GLN A 325 -4.88 4.85 -10.05
C GLN A 325 -3.61 4.31 -10.74
N THR A 326 -2.42 4.85 -10.52
CA THR A 326 -1.20 4.26 -11.08
C THR A 326 -0.78 3.01 -10.30
N SER A 327 -0.48 1.93 -11.03
CA SER A 327 -0.02 0.67 -10.47
C SER A 327 0.81 -0.11 -11.50
N GLN A 328 1.56 -1.10 -11.02
CA GLN A 328 2.40 -1.95 -11.86
C GLN A 328 2.16 -3.42 -11.57
N ILE A 329 2.34 -4.25 -12.59
CA ILE A 329 2.47 -5.71 -12.46
C ILE A 329 3.89 -6.08 -12.85
N HIS A 330 4.63 -6.69 -11.94
CA HIS A 330 5.94 -7.27 -12.21
C HIS A 330 5.81 -8.78 -12.35
N LYS A 331 6.32 -9.32 -13.44
CA LYS A 331 6.29 -10.74 -13.78
C LYS A 331 7.71 -11.28 -13.73
N LYS A 332 7.96 -12.24 -12.84
CA LYS A 332 9.25 -12.92 -12.65
C LYS A 332 9.03 -14.43 -12.68
N ASP A 333 9.05 -15.00 -13.89
CA ASP A 333 8.71 -16.40 -14.15
C ASP A 333 9.48 -17.00 -15.34
N SER A 334 10.57 -16.38 -15.76
CA SER A 334 11.44 -16.90 -16.82
C SER A 334 12.06 -18.25 -16.46
N HIS A 335 12.25 -18.54 -15.17
CA HIS A 335 12.78 -19.82 -14.66
C HIS A 335 11.88 -21.03 -14.95
N ILE A 336 10.58 -20.82 -15.15
CA ILE A 336 9.63 -21.89 -15.54
C ILE A 336 9.28 -21.87 -17.04
N LYS A 337 9.95 -21.04 -17.84
CA LYS A 337 9.69 -20.94 -19.28
C LYS A 337 9.92 -22.30 -19.96
N GLY A 338 8.96 -22.73 -20.77
CA GLY A 338 8.97 -24.03 -21.46
C GLY A 338 8.18 -25.13 -20.75
N GLN A 339 7.78 -24.91 -19.49
CA GLN A 339 6.88 -25.81 -18.78
C GLN A 339 5.42 -25.53 -19.16
N ALA A 340 4.54 -26.54 -19.08
CA ALA A 340 3.12 -26.41 -19.43
C ALA A 340 2.38 -25.33 -18.60
N ARG A 341 2.80 -25.16 -17.33
CA ARG A 341 2.23 -24.17 -16.41
C ARG A 341 2.55 -22.72 -16.76
N TYR A 342 3.58 -22.46 -17.58
CA TYR A 342 4.05 -21.11 -17.90
C TYR A 342 3.01 -20.26 -18.65
N CYS A 343 2.70 -19.10 -18.10
CA CYS A 343 1.87 -18.07 -18.74
C CYS A 343 2.77 -17.12 -19.57
N ASN A 344 2.79 -17.33 -20.88
CA ASN A 344 3.55 -16.47 -21.78
C ASN A 344 2.94 -15.06 -21.89
N HIS A 345 3.72 -14.12 -22.42
CA HIS A 345 3.29 -12.73 -22.62
C HIS A 345 1.99 -12.59 -23.42
N LYS A 346 1.75 -13.42 -24.44
CA LYS A 346 0.55 -13.30 -25.30
C LYS A 346 -0.72 -13.59 -24.49
N ARG A 347 -0.71 -14.66 -23.68
CA ARG A 347 -1.82 -15.01 -22.78
C ARG A 347 -2.02 -13.93 -21.71
N PHE A 348 -0.93 -13.46 -21.11
CA PHE A 348 -0.99 -12.44 -20.08
C PHE A 348 -1.50 -11.09 -20.63
N ASN A 349 -1.04 -10.70 -21.82
CA ASN A 349 -1.48 -9.45 -22.47
C ASN A 349 -2.95 -9.50 -22.87
N ASN A 350 -3.45 -10.67 -23.26
CA ASN A 350 -4.88 -10.85 -23.52
C ASN A 350 -5.72 -10.51 -22.28
N ALA A 351 -5.28 -10.94 -21.09
CA ALA A 351 -5.94 -10.57 -19.84
C ALA A 351 -5.76 -9.08 -19.50
N PHE A 352 -4.58 -8.51 -19.76
CA PHE A 352 -4.33 -7.07 -19.60
C PHE A 352 -5.32 -6.23 -20.43
N MET A 353 -5.51 -6.57 -21.70
CA MET A 353 -6.43 -5.86 -22.59
C MET A 353 -7.90 -5.91 -22.16
N MET A 354 -8.32 -6.93 -21.40
CA MET A 354 -9.69 -6.99 -20.86
C MET A 354 -9.98 -5.92 -19.80
N HIS A 355 -8.94 -5.41 -19.13
CA HIS A 355 -9.07 -4.47 -18.00
C HIS A 355 -8.45 -3.09 -18.27
N ALA A 356 -7.70 -2.95 -19.37
CA ALA A 356 -7.12 -1.69 -19.81
C ALA A 356 -8.15 -0.83 -20.55
N SER A 357 -8.03 0.50 -20.40
CA SER A 357 -8.76 1.44 -21.27
C SER A 357 -8.13 1.46 -22.65
N THR A 358 -8.94 1.53 -23.72
CA THR A 358 -8.45 1.78 -25.09
C THR A 358 -7.91 3.19 -25.30
N SER A 359 -8.15 4.08 -24.33
CA SER A 359 -7.67 5.47 -24.30
C SER A 359 -7.04 5.73 -22.94
N PRO A 360 -5.82 5.21 -22.68
CA PRO A 360 -5.11 5.42 -21.43
C PRO A 360 -4.70 6.89 -21.27
N PHE A 361 -4.73 7.41 -20.03
CA PHE A 361 -4.29 8.78 -19.77
C PHE A 361 -2.75 8.85 -19.67
N TYR A 362 -2.10 9.51 -20.64
CA TYR A 362 -0.64 9.47 -20.79
C TYR A 362 0.11 10.10 -19.61
N ALA A 363 -0.50 11.05 -18.91
CA ALA A 363 0.07 11.62 -17.68
C ALA A 363 0.18 10.59 -16.53
N LEU A 364 -0.76 9.64 -16.43
CA LEU A 364 -0.64 8.54 -15.45
C LEU A 364 0.48 7.58 -15.86
N PHE A 365 0.61 7.32 -17.16
CA PHE A 365 1.67 6.44 -17.68
C PHE A 365 3.06 7.05 -17.48
N SER A 366 3.23 8.35 -17.73
CA SER A 366 4.49 9.05 -17.50
C SER A 366 4.87 9.10 -16.02
N ALA A 367 3.90 9.22 -15.11
CA ALA A 367 4.17 9.13 -13.67
C ALA A 367 4.77 7.76 -13.28
N LEU A 368 4.31 6.65 -13.88
CA LEU A 368 4.89 5.32 -13.65
C LEU A 368 6.32 5.18 -14.18
N ASP A 369 6.63 5.84 -15.31
CA ASP A 369 7.96 5.87 -15.90
C ASP A 369 8.93 6.69 -15.03
N VAL A 370 8.49 7.87 -14.57
CA VAL A 370 9.24 8.72 -13.63
C VAL A 370 9.45 8.04 -12.28
N ASN A 371 8.45 7.30 -11.76
CA ASN A 371 8.60 6.50 -10.56
C ASN A 371 9.77 5.52 -10.66
N ALA A 372 9.85 4.76 -11.77
CA ALA A 372 10.95 3.83 -11.98
C ALA A 372 12.29 4.55 -11.99
N LYS A 373 12.35 5.75 -12.57
CA LYS A 373 13.58 6.55 -12.59
C LYS A 373 14.00 7.10 -11.23
N ILE A 374 13.06 7.51 -10.39
CA ILE A 374 13.33 7.97 -9.02
C ILE A 374 14.01 6.86 -8.20
N HIS A 375 13.63 5.60 -8.42
CA HIS A 375 14.17 4.45 -7.71
C HIS A 375 15.43 3.84 -8.36
N ASP A 376 15.85 4.35 -9.52
CA ASP A 376 17.00 3.83 -10.28
C ASP A 376 18.33 4.27 -9.64
N GLY A 377 19.10 3.31 -9.13
CA GLY A 377 20.45 3.52 -8.61
C GLY A 377 20.52 4.01 -7.15
N GLU A 378 21.68 4.58 -6.79
CA GLU A 378 22.01 4.94 -5.39
C GLU A 378 21.11 6.06 -4.83
N ALA A 379 20.67 7.00 -5.66
CA ALA A 379 19.76 8.06 -5.24
C ALA A 379 18.44 7.50 -4.69
N GLY A 380 17.85 6.49 -5.34
CA GLY A 380 16.63 5.84 -4.89
C GLY A 380 16.79 5.14 -3.54
N LEU A 381 17.92 4.41 -3.37
CA LEU A 381 18.26 3.77 -2.09
C LEU A 381 18.42 4.79 -0.96
N ARG A 382 19.11 5.91 -1.25
CA ARG A 382 19.33 6.98 -0.28
C ARG A 382 18.02 7.63 0.16
N LEU A 383 17.13 7.96 -0.78
CA LEU A 383 15.83 8.58 -0.47
C LEU A 383 15.03 7.74 0.54
N TRP A 384 15.02 6.42 0.37
CA TRP A 384 14.37 5.51 1.31
C TRP A 384 15.13 5.35 2.63
N HIS A 385 16.45 5.35 2.61
CA HIS A 385 17.27 5.35 3.83
C HIS A 385 17.00 6.60 4.69
N ASP A 386 16.95 7.78 4.07
CA ASP A 386 16.61 9.04 4.75
C ASP A 386 15.17 9.00 5.31
N ALA A 387 14.21 8.47 4.55
CA ALA A 387 12.82 8.30 5.02
C ALA A 387 12.70 7.35 6.23
N VAL A 388 13.45 6.24 6.24
CA VAL A 388 13.51 5.31 7.38
C VAL A 388 14.07 6.03 8.61
N LYS A 389 15.14 6.82 8.47
CA LYS A 389 15.71 7.60 9.58
C LYS A 389 14.71 8.62 10.13
N ILE A 390 14.00 9.34 9.28
CA ILE A 390 12.93 10.26 9.70
C ILE A 390 11.85 9.51 10.48
N GLY A 391 11.43 8.34 10.01
CA GLY A 391 10.48 7.49 10.72
C GLY A 391 10.98 7.02 12.09
N ILE A 392 12.28 6.75 12.23
CA ILE A 392 12.90 6.36 13.50
C ILE A 392 12.92 7.54 14.47
N GLU A 393 13.35 8.72 14.02
CA GLU A 393 13.35 9.93 14.84
C GLU A 393 11.94 10.34 15.26
N ALA A 394 10.94 10.18 14.39
CA ALA A 394 9.54 10.40 14.73
C ALA A 394 9.10 9.52 15.92
N ARG A 395 9.43 8.23 15.90
CA ARG A 395 9.12 7.29 16.98
C ARG A 395 9.83 7.67 18.27
N LYS A 396 11.09 8.10 18.21
CA LYS A 396 11.86 8.57 19.38
C LYS A 396 11.25 9.83 19.98
N GLU A 397 10.90 10.83 19.17
CA GLU A 397 10.27 12.07 19.65
C GLU A 397 8.91 11.79 20.31
N ILE A 398 8.11 10.86 19.77
CA ILE A 398 6.85 10.42 20.37
C ILE A 398 7.11 9.72 21.72
N LEU A 399 8.01 8.72 21.76
CA LEU A 399 8.36 8.02 23.01
C LEU A 399 8.84 8.95 24.12
N ASN A 400 9.54 10.03 23.76
CA ASN A 400 10.08 10.98 24.73
C ASN A 400 9.07 12.02 25.23
N SER A 401 7.94 12.19 24.54
CA SER A 401 6.99 13.29 24.82
C SER A 401 5.57 12.84 25.13
N CYS A 402 5.17 11.65 24.68
CA CYS A 402 3.81 11.14 24.77
C CYS A 402 3.75 9.91 25.68
N GLU A 403 2.63 9.75 26.41
CA GLU A 403 2.39 8.61 27.32
C GLU A 403 1.17 7.78 26.94
N LEU A 404 0.17 8.41 26.33
CA LEU A 404 -1.12 7.81 25.99
C LEU A 404 -1.17 7.36 24.52
N ILE A 405 -0.25 7.86 23.70
CA ILE A 405 -0.12 7.55 22.28
C ILE A 405 1.32 7.12 22.02
N CYS A 406 1.51 5.86 21.65
CA CYS A 406 2.84 5.24 21.54
C CYS A 406 3.04 4.59 20.17
N PRO A 407 4.27 4.57 19.63
CA PRO A 407 4.55 3.84 18.40
C PRO A 407 4.50 2.33 18.62
N PHE A 408 3.96 1.60 17.64
CA PHE A 408 3.92 0.14 17.67
C PHE A 408 5.26 -0.46 17.20
N ILE A 409 6.17 -0.64 18.14
CA ILE A 409 7.52 -1.21 17.97
C ILE A 409 7.91 -2.02 19.22
N PRO A 410 8.99 -2.84 19.17
CA PRO A 410 9.52 -3.46 20.37
C PRO A 410 9.84 -2.45 21.46
N ASN A 411 9.46 -2.73 22.71
CA ASN A 411 9.76 -1.86 23.85
C ASN A 411 11.28 -1.79 24.11
N GLU A 412 11.93 -2.95 24.06
CA GLU A 412 13.36 -3.11 24.31
C GLU A 412 13.98 -4.03 23.25
N ILE A 413 15.27 -3.82 23.00
CA ILE A 413 16.14 -4.68 22.21
C ILE A 413 17.33 -5.02 23.09
N ASP A 414 17.69 -6.30 23.21
CA ASP A 414 18.83 -6.76 24.01
C ASP A 414 18.86 -6.20 25.46
N GLY A 415 17.69 -5.95 26.06
CA GLY A 415 17.54 -5.39 27.42
C GLY A 415 17.78 -3.89 27.55
N GLN A 416 17.79 -3.13 26.44
CA GLN A 416 17.83 -1.66 26.43
C GLN A 416 16.60 -1.10 25.70
N PRO A 417 16.08 0.08 26.11
CA PRO A 417 14.96 0.73 25.43
C PRO A 417 15.24 0.94 23.94
N TRP A 418 14.26 0.67 23.07
CA TRP A 418 14.44 0.81 21.61
C TRP A 418 14.95 2.20 21.21
N GLY A 419 14.43 3.25 21.86
CA GLY A 419 14.78 4.64 21.58
C GLY A 419 16.20 5.06 21.97
N SER A 420 16.93 4.25 22.77
CA SER A 420 18.30 4.59 23.20
C SER A 420 19.38 4.28 22.16
N TYR A 421 19.07 3.46 21.16
CA TYR A 421 20.02 3.07 20.10
C TYR A 421 20.23 4.19 19.08
N ASP A 422 21.39 4.20 18.44
CA ASP A 422 21.67 5.16 17.38
C ASP A 422 20.75 4.95 16.16
N THR A 423 20.31 6.05 15.54
CA THR A 423 19.35 6.00 14.43
C THR A 423 19.92 5.31 13.19
N GLN A 424 21.24 5.43 12.94
CA GLN A 424 21.89 4.73 11.84
C GLN A 424 21.95 3.23 12.09
N GLU A 425 22.17 2.81 13.35
CA GLU A 425 22.11 1.39 13.73
C GLU A 425 20.72 0.81 13.48
N ILE A 426 19.67 1.49 13.97
CA ILE A 426 18.28 1.06 13.77
C ILE A 426 17.92 0.98 12.28
N ALA A 427 18.32 1.99 11.48
CA ALA A 427 17.98 2.07 10.05
C ALA A 427 18.64 0.99 9.17
N THR A 428 19.62 0.25 9.69
CA THR A 428 20.38 -0.74 8.92
C THR A 428 20.29 -2.15 9.49
N ASN A 429 19.61 -2.34 10.63
CA ASN A 429 19.54 -3.62 11.31
C ASN A 429 18.09 -4.07 11.52
N LYS A 430 17.74 -5.19 10.87
CA LYS A 430 16.37 -5.71 10.91
C LYS A 430 15.89 -6.09 12.32
N LYS A 431 16.79 -6.39 13.27
CA LYS A 431 16.42 -6.82 14.63
C LYS A 431 15.46 -5.86 15.35
N PHE A 432 15.55 -4.56 15.04
CA PHE A 432 14.74 -3.50 15.65
C PHE A 432 13.27 -3.51 15.21
N PHE A 433 12.93 -4.33 14.22
CA PHE A 433 11.63 -4.39 13.57
C PHE A 433 11.12 -5.83 13.43
N MET A 434 11.81 -6.84 13.99
CA MET A 434 11.34 -8.23 13.89
C MET A 434 10.16 -8.49 14.82
N PHE A 435 9.17 -9.25 14.34
CA PHE A 435 8.18 -9.88 15.22
C PHE A 435 8.74 -11.18 15.79
N GLU A 436 9.47 -11.09 16.91
CA GLU A 436 10.01 -12.27 17.58
C GLU A 436 8.88 -13.14 18.17
N PRO A 437 8.90 -14.47 17.97
CA PRO A 437 7.86 -15.34 18.49
C PRO A 437 7.66 -15.18 20.00
N ASN A 438 6.40 -15.07 20.42
CA ASN A 438 5.99 -14.88 21.82
C ASN A 438 6.45 -13.56 22.48
N ALA A 439 6.98 -12.59 21.72
CA ALA A 439 7.30 -11.29 22.30
C ALA A 439 6.01 -10.57 22.77
N SER A 440 6.05 -10.07 23.99
CA SER A 440 4.84 -9.60 24.68
C SER A 440 4.25 -8.31 24.11
N TRP A 441 5.04 -7.52 23.38
CA TRP A 441 4.64 -6.19 22.91
C TRP A 441 3.63 -6.24 21.75
N HIS A 442 3.78 -7.19 20.81
CA HIS A 442 2.95 -7.21 19.60
C HIS A 442 1.67 -8.05 19.74
N LYS A 443 1.65 -9.01 20.67
CA LYS A 443 0.49 -9.87 20.99
C LYS A 443 -0.10 -10.65 19.81
N PHE A 444 0.69 -10.89 18.76
CA PHE A 444 0.29 -11.80 17.70
C PHE A 444 0.58 -13.24 18.14
N GLU A 445 -0.47 -14.03 18.27
CA GLU A 445 -0.39 -15.46 18.50
C GLU A 445 -0.07 -16.17 17.19
N GLY A 446 0.69 -17.26 17.25
CA GLY A 446 0.91 -18.13 16.09
C GLY A 446 1.99 -17.67 15.10
N TYR A 447 2.73 -16.58 15.39
CA TYR A 447 3.88 -16.18 14.57
C TYR A 447 5.10 -17.07 14.81
N GLY A 448 5.75 -17.45 13.72
CA GLY A 448 7.02 -18.18 13.71
C GLY A 448 8.23 -17.26 13.58
N LYS A 449 9.41 -17.86 13.73
CA LYS A 449 10.68 -17.15 13.66
C LYS A 449 10.98 -16.71 12.22
N ASP A 450 11.49 -15.49 12.04
CA ASP A 450 11.88 -14.93 10.74
C ASP A 450 10.73 -14.86 9.72
N GLN A 451 9.49 -14.91 10.19
CA GLN A 451 8.28 -14.93 9.36
C GLN A 451 7.81 -13.52 8.99
N TYR A 452 7.86 -12.59 9.95
CA TYR A 452 7.29 -11.26 9.82
C TYR A 452 8.23 -10.14 10.26
N PHE A 453 8.05 -8.99 9.61
CA PHE A 453 8.79 -7.76 9.84
C PHE A 453 7.83 -6.56 10.00
N VAL A 454 8.11 -5.67 10.95
CA VAL A 454 7.41 -4.40 11.14
C VAL A 454 7.87 -3.44 10.06
N ASP A 455 6.93 -2.86 9.33
CA ASP A 455 7.22 -1.88 8.29
C ASP A 455 7.73 -0.55 8.89
N PRO A 456 9.01 -0.17 8.65
CA PRO A 456 9.57 1.07 9.18
C PRO A 456 8.91 2.32 8.58
N CYS A 457 8.34 2.20 7.38
CA CYS A 457 7.70 3.27 6.63
C CYS A 457 6.19 3.37 6.89
N LYS A 458 5.67 2.61 7.87
CA LYS A 458 4.35 2.80 8.45
C LYS A 458 4.48 3.27 9.89
N LEU A 459 4.20 4.55 10.13
CA LEU A 459 4.15 5.11 11.47
C LEU A 459 2.80 4.78 12.10
N LEU A 460 2.70 3.55 12.60
CA LEU A 460 1.54 3.05 13.33
C LEU A 460 1.67 3.42 14.82
N LEU A 461 0.67 4.13 15.34
CA LEU A 461 0.60 4.50 16.74
C LEU A 461 -0.61 3.82 17.39
N THR A 462 -0.42 3.27 18.58
CA THR A 462 -1.50 2.79 19.46
C THR A 462 -1.97 3.91 20.37
N THR A 463 -3.27 3.96 20.65
CA THR A 463 -3.85 4.82 21.68
C THR A 463 -4.17 4.01 22.93
N ALA A 464 -4.16 4.65 24.10
CA ALA A 464 -4.52 4.02 25.37
C ALA A 464 -5.89 3.32 25.29
N GLY A 465 -6.06 2.20 26.00
CA GLY A 465 -7.33 1.45 26.04
C GLY A 465 -7.16 -0.08 26.06
N ILE A 466 -6.00 -0.57 25.64
CA ILE A 466 -5.61 -1.98 25.77
C ILE A 466 -4.53 -2.06 26.84
N ALA A 467 -4.72 -2.94 27.83
CA ALA A 467 -3.77 -3.19 28.91
C ALA A 467 -2.64 -4.12 28.45
N GLU A 468 -1.56 -4.20 29.24
CA GLU A 468 -0.40 -5.04 28.91
C GLU A 468 -0.71 -6.53 28.76
N ASP A 469 -1.73 -7.04 29.44
CA ASP A 469 -2.21 -8.43 29.32
C ASP A 469 -3.08 -8.65 28.07
N GLY A 470 -3.38 -7.60 27.31
CA GLY A 470 -4.26 -7.61 26.14
C GLY A 470 -5.74 -7.45 26.48
N SER A 471 -6.11 -7.30 27.75
CA SER A 471 -7.47 -6.96 28.18
C SER A 471 -7.82 -5.50 27.87
N TYR A 472 -9.09 -5.13 27.95
CA TYR A 472 -9.47 -3.72 27.87
C TYR A 472 -9.12 -3.04 29.19
N ALA A 473 -8.37 -1.93 29.13
CA ALA A 473 -8.09 -1.10 30.29
C ALA A 473 -9.37 -0.45 30.85
N ASP A 474 -9.27 0.23 31.98
CA ASP A 474 -10.41 0.93 32.56
C ASP A 474 -10.73 2.23 31.82
N PHE A 475 -9.71 2.94 31.34
CA PHE A 475 -9.85 4.11 30.47
C PHE A 475 -9.22 3.83 29.11
N GLY A 476 -9.83 4.35 28.05
CA GLY A 476 -9.30 4.25 26.69
C GLY A 476 -9.60 5.48 25.86
N ILE A 477 -8.80 5.68 24.82
CA ILE A 477 -8.90 6.76 23.85
C ILE A 477 -9.20 6.11 22.49
N PRO A 478 -10.46 6.09 22.05
CA PRO A 478 -10.80 5.74 20.68
C PRO A 478 -10.00 6.57 19.67
N ALA A 479 -9.29 5.93 18.75
CA ALA A 479 -8.39 6.62 17.83
C ALA A 479 -9.12 7.56 16.85
N THR A 480 -10.42 7.34 16.62
CA THR A 480 -11.26 8.26 15.83
C THR A 480 -11.37 9.66 16.46
N LEU A 481 -11.28 9.80 17.79
CA LEU A 481 -11.27 11.10 18.46
C LEU A 481 -9.97 11.86 18.15
N LEU A 482 -8.84 11.16 18.23
CA LEU A 482 -7.54 11.70 17.83
C LEU A 482 -7.52 12.06 16.34
N ALA A 483 -8.05 11.19 15.47
CA ALA A 483 -8.09 11.44 14.04
C ALA A 483 -8.91 12.69 13.68
N ASN A 484 -10.08 12.88 14.29
CA ASN A 484 -10.88 14.08 14.10
C ASN A 484 -10.18 15.33 14.63
N PHE A 485 -9.53 15.23 15.80
CA PHE A 485 -8.73 16.33 16.35
C PHE A 485 -7.63 16.76 15.39
N LEU A 486 -6.87 15.80 14.85
CA LEU A 486 -5.79 16.08 13.89
C LEU A 486 -6.33 16.72 12.60
N ARG A 487 -7.45 16.22 12.05
CA ARG A 487 -8.08 16.78 10.84
C ARG A 487 -8.53 18.22 11.05
N GLU A 488 -9.13 18.53 12.20
CA GLU A 488 -9.53 19.90 12.54
C GLU A 488 -8.32 20.83 12.74
N ASN A 489 -7.14 20.27 13.01
CA ASN A 489 -5.87 20.99 13.13
C ASN A 489 -4.94 20.82 11.91
N GLY A 490 -5.49 20.45 10.75
CA GLY A 490 -4.76 20.47 9.47
C GLY A 490 -3.84 19.28 9.20
N ILE A 491 -3.94 18.20 9.97
CA ILE A 491 -3.18 16.96 9.77
C ILE A 491 -4.14 15.85 9.37
N ILE A 492 -3.88 15.22 8.22
CA ILE A 492 -4.71 14.14 7.70
C ILE A 492 -4.02 12.79 7.98
N PRO A 493 -4.50 11.99 8.94
CA PRO A 493 -4.05 10.61 9.08
C PRO A 493 -4.59 9.76 7.93
N GLU A 494 -3.85 8.70 7.56
CA GLU A 494 -4.27 7.76 6.51
C GLU A 494 -5.49 6.98 6.97
N LYS A 495 -5.40 6.39 8.16
CA LYS A 495 -6.52 5.67 8.79
C LYS A 495 -6.47 5.77 10.30
N CYS A 496 -7.60 5.47 10.91
CA CYS A 496 -7.71 5.17 12.33
C CYS A 496 -8.63 3.96 12.51
N ASP A 497 -8.21 3.02 13.33
CA ASP A 497 -9.04 1.89 13.75
C ASP A 497 -9.65 2.23 15.14
N LEU A 498 -9.93 1.21 15.96
CA LEU A 498 -10.52 1.44 17.29
C LEU A 498 -9.50 2.08 18.25
N ASN A 499 -8.30 1.50 18.36
CA ASN A 499 -7.23 1.93 19.28
C ASN A 499 -5.88 2.18 18.57
N SER A 500 -5.92 2.56 17.30
CA SER A 500 -4.72 2.91 16.54
C SER A 500 -4.96 3.94 15.45
N ILE A 501 -3.89 4.62 15.08
CA ILE A 501 -3.85 5.61 14.01
C ILE A 501 -2.58 5.40 13.17
N LEU A 502 -2.69 5.55 11.86
CA LEU A 502 -1.61 5.28 10.92
C LEU A 502 -1.26 6.52 10.10
N PHE A 503 0.04 6.73 9.91
CA PHE A 503 0.61 7.69 8.97
C PHE A 503 1.56 6.96 8.02
N LEU A 504 1.39 7.20 6.71
CA LEU A 504 2.26 6.64 5.68
C LEU A 504 3.49 7.53 5.54
N LEU A 505 4.68 6.93 5.63
CA LEU A 505 5.94 7.62 5.41
C LEU A 505 6.47 7.32 4.01
N THR A 506 7.01 8.35 3.37
CA THR A 506 7.68 8.30 2.06
C THR A 506 8.86 9.28 2.08
N PRO A 507 9.73 9.31 1.05
CA PRO A 507 10.76 10.34 0.93
C PRO A 507 10.24 11.78 0.85
N ALA A 508 8.92 12.01 0.79
CA ALA A 508 8.33 13.35 0.85
C ALA A 508 8.27 13.94 2.27
N GLU A 509 8.55 13.14 3.31
CA GLU A 509 8.49 13.59 4.69
C GLU A 509 9.75 14.34 5.13
N ASP A 510 9.58 15.31 6.04
CA ASP A 510 10.68 16.04 6.68
C ASP A 510 10.44 16.20 8.20
N MET A 511 11.50 16.50 8.95
CA MET A 511 11.40 16.63 10.42
C MET A 511 10.54 17.80 10.89
N GLY A 512 10.35 18.85 10.09
CA GLY A 512 9.44 19.95 10.40
C GLY A 512 7.98 19.47 10.39
N LYS A 513 7.59 18.72 9.37
CA LYS A 513 6.27 18.08 9.27
C LYS A 513 6.05 17.06 10.39
N ILE A 514 7.05 16.22 10.70
CA ILE A 514 7.00 15.27 11.81
C ILE A 514 6.82 15.98 13.17
N ARG A 515 7.63 17.00 13.46
CA ARG A 515 7.52 17.75 14.73
C ARG A 515 6.18 18.45 14.88
N HIS A 516 5.59 18.90 13.78
CA HIS A 516 4.24 19.46 13.81
C HIS A 516 3.20 18.39 14.21
N LEU A 517 3.31 17.17 13.68
CA LEU A 517 2.48 16.03 14.11
C LEU A 517 2.68 15.73 15.60
N VAL A 518 3.92 15.58 16.05
CA VAL A 518 4.25 15.31 17.45
C VAL A 518 3.71 16.40 18.38
N ALA A 519 3.80 17.68 17.98
CA ALA A 519 3.24 18.79 18.75
C ALA A 519 1.71 18.71 18.89
N GLN A 520 0.98 18.33 17.85
CA GLN A 520 -0.49 18.15 17.94
C GLN A 520 -0.87 16.94 18.79
N ILE A 521 -0.14 15.82 18.69
CA ILE A 521 -0.36 14.64 19.55
C ILE A 521 -0.16 15.03 21.03
N ASN A 522 0.92 15.73 21.36
CA ASN A 522 1.19 16.24 22.70
C ASN A 522 0.07 17.17 23.22
N ARG A 523 -0.43 18.05 22.34
CA ARG A 523 -1.54 18.94 22.67
C ARG A 523 -2.83 18.16 22.96
N PHE A 524 -3.12 17.14 22.15
CA PHE A 524 -4.26 16.27 22.37
C PHE A 524 -4.16 15.55 23.72
N GLU A 525 -3.01 14.95 24.05
CA GLU A 525 -2.82 14.31 25.36
C GLU A 525 -2.99 15.30 26.52
N LYS A 526 -2.50 16.53 26.37
CA LYS A 526 -2.73 17.58 27.36
C LYS A 526 -4.23 17.85 27.54
N PHE A 527 -5.00 17.92 26.45
CA PHE A 527 -6.45 18.09 26.55
C PHE A 527 -7.16 16.90 27.21
N ILE A 528 -6.66 15.68 27.02
CA ILE A 528 -7.13 14.48 27.74
C ILE A 528 -6.82 14.60 29.24
N ARG A 529 -5.61 15.01 29.62
CA ARG A 529 -5.20 15.15 31.03
C ARG A 529 -5.97 16.24 31.77
N ASP A 530 -6.20 17.37 31.10
CA ASP A 530 -6.92 18.53 31.66
C ASP A 530 -8.45 18.39 31.56
N ASP A 531 -8.95 17.27 31.01
CA ASP A 531 -10.37 16.99 30.72
C ASP A 531 -11.13 18.16 30.06
N VAL A 532 -10.55 18.67 28.97
CA VAL A 532 -11.04 19.88 28.30
C VAL A 532 -12.44 19.66 27.69
N PRO A 533 -13.32 20.69 27.71
CA PRO A 533 -14.62 20.63 27.03
C PRO A 533 -14.53 20.20 25.57
N LEU A 534 -15.43 19.32 25.14
CA LEU A 534 -15.45 18.79 23.77
C LEU A 534 -15.62 19.89 22.72
N SER A 535 -16.35 20.96 23.05
CA SER A 535 -16.53 22.13 22.17
C SER A 535 -15.22 22.86 21.85
N ILE A 536 -14.17 22.67 22.64
CA ILE A 536 -12.83 23.22 22.39
C ILE A 536 -11.97 22.20 21.64
N VAL A 537 -12.07 20.91 21.97
CA VAL A 537 -11.23 19.86 21.37
C VAL A 537 -11.69 19.50 19.96
N LEU A 538 -13.00 19.31 19.75
CA LEU A 538 -13.63 18.93 18.48
C LEU A 538 -14.79 19.88 18.13
N PRO A 539 -14.52 21.18 17.88
CA PRO A 539 -15.58 22.17 17.66
C PRO A 539 -16.53 21.83 16.51
N ARG A 540 -16.05 21.24 15.40
CA ARG A 540 -16.94 20.91 14.27
C ARG A 540 -17.87 19.76 14.62
N VAL A 541 -17.36 18.69 15.22
CA VAL A 541 -18.18 17.55 15.66
C VAL A 541 -19.19 18.00 16.73
N TYR A 542 -18.76 18.84 17.67
CA TYR A 542 -19.61 19.38 18.71
C TYR A 542 -20.76 20.22 18.14
N GLU A 543 -20.49 21.19 17.27
CA GLU A 543 -21.55 22.06 16.73
C GLU A 543 -22.52 21.29 15.83
N ALA A 544 -22.05 20.31 15.05
CA ALA A 544 -22.92 19.45 14.23
C ALA A 544 -23.85 18.56 15.08
N ASN A 545 -23.47 18.24 16.32
CA ASN A 545 -24.17 17.28 17.19
C ASN A 545 -24.42 17.86 18.59
N LYS A 546 -24.70 19.16 18.66
CA LYS A 546 -24.72 19.95 19.91
C LYS A 546 -25.70 19.44 20.95
N ASP A 547 -26.84 18.92 20.52
CA ASP A 547 -27.84 18.37 21.45
C ASP A 547 -27.36 17.09 22.11
N ARG A 548 -26.60 16.25 21.38
CA ARG A 548 -26.03 15.00 21.90
C ARG A 548 -24.86 15.23 22.83
N TYR A 549 -24.00 16.21 22.52
CA TYR A 549 -22.74 16.42 23.24
C TYR A 549 -22.73 17.65 24.16
N ARG A 550 -23.89 18.24 24.46
CA ARG A 550 -23.98 19.43 25.30
C ARG A 550 -23.32 19.21 26.67
N GLY A 551 -22.29 20.01 26.95
CA GLY A 551 -21.57 19.94 28.23
C GLY A 551 -20.59 18.77 28.36
N TYR A 552 -20.35 17.98 27.31
CA TYR A 552 -19.39 16.88 27.33
C TYR A 552 -17.96 17.41 27.43
N THR A 553 -17.13 16.66 28.16
CA THR A 553 -15.67 16.76 28.11
C THR A 553 -15.08 15.69 27.20
N ILE A 554 -13.81 15.84 26.81
CA ILE A 554 -13.15 14.85 25.98
C ILE A 554 -13.00 13.49 26.70
N ARG A 555 -12.69 13.45 28.01
CA ARG A 555 -12.56 12.16 28.72
C ARG A 555 -13.91 11.47 28.85
N GLN A 556 -15.00 12.21 29.04
CA GLN A 556 -16.34 11.62 29.08
C GLN A 556 -16.66 10.88 27.77
N LEU A 557 -16.41 11.51 26.62
CA LEU A 557 -16.66 10.86 25.33
C LEU A 557 -15.69 9.69 25.07
N CYS A 558 -14.41 9.85 25.41
CA CYS A 558 -13.42 8.75 25.36
C CYS A 558 -13.91 7.53 26.15
N GLN A 559 -14.31 7.74 27.41
CA GLN A 559 -14.76 6.67 28.29
C GLN A 559 -16.04 6.01 27.77
N GLU A 560 -17.04 6.79 27.35
CA GLU A 560 -18.31 6.23 26.87
C GLU A 560 -18.13 5.33 25.64
N MET A 561 -17.30 5.76 24.68
CA MET A 561 -16.98 4.97 23.49
C MET A 561 -16.14 3.73 23.83
N HIS A 562 -15.16 3.88 24.72
CA HIS A 562 -14.32 2.77 25.20
C HIS A 562 -15.14 1.70 25.92
N ASP A 563 -16.06 2.12 26.79
CA ASP A 563 -16.96 1.23 27.52
C ASP A 563 -17.84 0.42 26.57
N MET A 564 -18.37 1.04 25.50
CA MET A 564 -19.11 0.30 24.48
C MET A 564 -18.23 -0.79 23.82
N TYR A 565 -17.00 -0.46 23.41
CA TYR A 565 -16.11 -1.46 22.80
C TYR A 565 -15.79 -2.60 23.77
N LYS A 566 -15.64 -2.30 25.07
CA LYS A 566 -15.41 -3.27 26.14
C LYS A 566 -16.63 -4.14 26.41
N GLU A 567 -17.82 -3.55 26.53
CA GLU A 567 -19.10 -4.22 26.75
C GLU A 567 -19.43 -5.20 25.61
N LEU A 568 -19.22 -4.78 24.36
CA LEU A 568 -19.47 -5.60 23.16
C LEU A 568 -18.29 -6.50 22.79
N ASN A 569 -17.17 -6.42 23.52
CA ASN A 569 -15.92 -7.13 23.28
C ASN A 569 -15.49 -7.13 21.80
N VAL A 570 -15.48 -5.93 21.20
CA VAL A 570 -15.33 -5.75 19.74
C VAL A 570 -14.02 -6.34 19.21
N LYS A 571 -12.93 -6.30 19.99
CA LYS A 571 -11.63 -6.91 19.61
C LYS A 571 -11.74 -8.43 19.41
N GLN A 572 -12.57 -9.11 20.19
CA GLN A 572 -12.74 -10.56 20.07
C GLN A 572 -13.55 -10.89 18.82
N LEU A 573 -14.54 -10.06 18.48
CA LEU A 573 -15.26 -10.17 17.21
C LEU A 573 -14.31 -9.96 16.02
N GLN A 574 -13.46 -8.93 16.08
CA GLN A 574 -12.42 -8.69 15.07
C GLN A 574 -11.49 -9.89 14.89
N LYS A 575 -11.04 -10.51 15.98
CA LYS A 575 -10.20 -11.72 15.92
C LYS A 575 -10.96 -12.88 15.31
N SER A 576 -12.14 -13.18 15.84
CA SER A 576 -12.90 -14.40 15.50
C SER A 576 -13.21 -14.48 14.00
N MET A 577 -13.58 -13.38 13.34
CA MET A 577 -13.91 -13.36 11.91
C MET A 577 -12.78 -13.82 10.98
N PHE A 578 -11.54 -13.88 11.44
CA PHE A 578 -10.37 -14.27 10.66
C PHE A 578 -9.72 -15.57 11.13
N ARG A 579 -10.34 -16.29 12.08
CA ARG A 579 -9.88 -17.59 12.58
C ARG A 579 -10.64 -18.73 11.93
N SER A 580 -9.92 -19.81 11.59
CA SER A 580 -10.45 -20.96 10.86
C SER A 580 -11.68 -21.59 11.53
N GLU A 581 -11.73 -21.58 12.86
CA GLU A 581 -12.86 -22.07 13.66
C GLU A 581 -14.18 -21.33 13.38
N TYR A 582 -14.13 -20.04 13.05
CA TYR A 582 -15.31 -19.18 12.89
C TYR A 582 -15.50 -18.63 11.47
N LEU A 583 -14.66 -19.04 10.52
CA LEU A 583 -14.82 -18.60 9.13
C LEU A 583 -16.21 -18.99 8.59
N PRO A 584 -16.90 -18.07 7.91
CA PRO A 584 -18.14 -18.38 7.21
C PRO A 584 -18.01 -19.60 6.28
N LYS A 585 -19.01 -20.48 6.32
CA LYS A 585 -19.04 -21.64 5.44
C LYS A 585 -19.49 -21.23 4.04
N MET A 586 -18.74 -21.64 3.02
CA MET A 586 -19.12 -21.49 1.61
C MET A 586 -20.26 -22.47 1.25
N VAL A 587 -21.42 -21.95 0.83
CA VAL A 587 -22.57 -22.74 0.35
C VAL A 587 -22.64 -22.73 -1.16
N HIS A 588 -22.41 -21.57 -1.77
CA HIS A 588 -22.31 -21.42 -3.21
C HIS A 588 -20.94 -20.89 -3.59
N LYS A 589 -20.42 -21.33 -4.74
CA LYS A 589 -19.23 -20.69 -5.31
C LYS A 589 -19.49 -19.19 -5.51
N PRO A 590 -18.51 -18.31 -5.26
CA PRO A 590 -18.72 -16.86 -5.35
C PRO A 590 -19.26 -16.38 -6.70
N ASP A 591 -18.81 -16.98 -7.81
CA ASP A 591 -19.30 -16.63 -9.15
C ASP A 591 -20.77 -17.04 -9.35
N VAL A 592 -21.19 -18.18 -8.80
CA VAL A 592 -22.58 -18.65 -8.85
C VAL A 592 -23.48 -17.76 -8.00
N ALA A 593 -23.08 -17.48 -6.76
CA ALA A 593 -23.82 -16.60 -5.84
C ALA A 593 -24.00 -15.19 -6.44
N THR A 594 -22.94 -14.63 -7.03
CA THR A 594 -22.99 -13.32 -7.69
C THR A 594 -23.97 -13.32 -8.87
N ARG A 595 -24.00 -14.37 -9.69
CA ARG A 595 -24.95 -14.47 -10.82
C ARG A 595 -26.40 -14.53 -10.34
N LYS A 596 -26.68 -15.23 -9.24
CA LYS A 596 -28.00 -15.26 -8.61
C LYS A 596 -28.42 -13.88 -8.11
N TYR A 597 -27.53 -13.19 -7.40
CA TYR A 597 -27.76 -11.82 -6.94
C TYR A 597 -28.12 -10.88 -8.11
N PHE A 598 -27.34 -10.90 -9.19
CA PHE A 598 -27.64 -10.06 -10.37
C PHE A 598 -28.90 -10.45 -11.14
N ARG A 599 -29.44 -11.65 -10.91
CA ARG A 599 -30.75 -12.07 -11.43
C ARG A 599 -31.90 -11.65 -10.52
N GLY A 600 -31.62 -11.01 -9.39
CA GLY A 600 -32.61 -10.64 -8.38
C GLY A 600 -33.08 -11.83 -7.54
N GLU A 601 -32.33 -12.93 -7.51
CA GLU A 601 -32.63 -14.12 -6.69
C GLU A 601 -32.20 -13.91 -5.22
N CYS A 602 -32.60 -12.80 -4.62
CA CYS A 602 -32.20 -12.38 -3.28
C CYS A 602 -33.33 -11.68 -2.50
N ASP A 603 -33.31 -11.84 -1.18
CA ASP A 603 -34.09 -11.03 -0.25
C ASP A 603 -33.24 -9.88 0.28
N TYR A 604 -33.91 -8.78 0.65
CA TYR A 604 -33.31 -7.67 1.38
C TYR A 604 -33.94 -7.58 2.76
N LEU A 605 -33.13 -7.71 3.81
CA LEU A 605 -33.63 -7.84 5.19
C LEU A 605 -32.71 -7.18 6.22
N PRO A 606 -33.21 -6.88 7.44
CA PRO A 606 -32.40 -6.38 8.53
C PRO A 606 -31.26 -7.34 8.86
N LEU A 607 -30.04 -6.83 9.07
CA LEU A 607 -28.83 -7.64 9.25
C LEU A 607 -28.93 -8.64 10.42
N LYS A 608 -29.63 -8.26 11.49
CA LYS A 608 -29.91 -9.13 12.65
C LYS A 608 -30.67 -10.42 12.27
N GLU A 609 -31.37 -10.44 11.14
CA GLU A 609 -32.12 -11.59 10.61
C GLU A 609 -31.32 -12.38 9.56
N ALA A 610 -30.08 -11.97 9.27
CA ALA A 610 -29.25 -12.58 8.24
C ALA A 610 -28.53 -13.86 8.71
N VAL A 611 -28.39 -14.08 10.02
CA VAL A 611 -27.65 -15.25 10.56
C VAL A 611 -28.21 -16.54 9.98
N GLY A 612 -27.33 -17.37 9.40
CA GLY A 612 -27.72 -18.62 8.74
C GLY A 612 -28.18 -18.48 7.29
N ARG A 613 -28.35 -17.26 6.78
CA ARG A 613 -28.64 -16.99 5.36
C ARG A 613 -27.37 -16.86 4.55
N VAL A 614 -27.44 -17.17 3.25
CA VAL A 614 -26.30 -17.04 2.33
C VAL A 614 -26.17 -15.60 1.89
N ALA A 615 -25.00 -15.00 2.06
CA ALA A 615 -24.72 -13.64 1.62
C ALA A 615 -24.79 -13.53 0.09
N ALA A 616 -25.56 -12.58 -0.42
CA ALA A 616 -25.64 -12.29 -1.86
C ALA A 616 -24.43 -11.45 -2.32
N GLU A 617 -23.83 -10.68 -1.41
CA GLU A 617 -22.71 -9.76 -1.65
C GLU A 617 -21.63 -9.94 -0.59
N GLY A 618 -20.43 -9.42 -0.88
CA GLY A 618 -19.35 -9.39 0.12
C GLY A 618 -19.50 -8.21 1.07
N ALA A 619 -19.47 -8.44 2.39
CA ALA A 619 -19.54 -7.38 3.39
C ALA A 619 -18.16 -7.02 3.95
N LEU A 620 -17.84 -5.74 3.95
CA LEU A 620 -16.55 -5.18 4.30
C LEU A 620 -16.72 -3.98 5.25
N PRO A 621 -16.32 -4.11 6.52
CA PRO A 621 -16.34 -3.03 7.50
C PRO A 621 -14.96 -2.35 7.65
N TYR A 622 -14.92 -1.12 8.14
CA TYR A 622 -13.69 -0.45 8.58
C TYR A 622 -13.72 -0.11 10.07
N PRO A 623 -12.77 -0.60 10.88
CA PRO A 623 -11.77 -1.65 10.57
C PRO A 623 -12.39 -3.04 10.27
N PRO A 624 -11.63 -4.00 9.68
CA PRO A 624 -10.26 -3.85 9.21
C PRO A 624 -10.13 -3.43 7.73
N GLY A 625 -11.23 -3.24 7.00
CA GLY A 625 -11.19 -2.94 5.57
C GLY A 625 -10.96 -4.18 4.70
N ILE A 626 -11.32 -5.35 5.21
CA ILE A 626 -11.24 -6.66 4.53
C ILE A 626 -12.62 -7.31 4.57
N ILE A 627 -12.96 -8.07 3.52
CA ILE A 627 -14.25 -8.77 3.46
C ILE A 627 -14.35 -9.80 4.60
N CYS A 628 -15.39 -9.67 5.43
CA CYS A 628 -15.65 -10.57 6.55
C CYS A 628 -16.54 -11.75 6.14
N VAL A 629 -17.51 -11.52 5.25
CA VAL A 629 -18.33 -12.54 4.61
C VAL A 629 -18.35 -12.29 3.10
N ILE A 630 -18.06 -13.31 2.31
CA ILE A 630 -17.99 -13.25 0.85
C ILE A 630 -19.33 -13.72 0.28
N THR A 631 -19.71 -13.21 -0.90
CA THR A 631 -20.87 -13.73 -1.63
C THR A 631 -20.82 -15.26 -1.76
N GLY A 632 -21.90 -15.94 -1.40
CA GLY A 632 -21.99 -17.40 -1.34
C GLY A 632 -21.61 -18.03 0.01
N GLU A 633 -21.03 -17.27 0.95
CA GLU A 633 -20.81 -17.70 2.33
C GLU A 633 -22.05 -17.44 3.21
N ILE A 634 -22.19 -18.19 4.31
CA ILE A 634 -23.26 -17.98 5.30
C ILE A 634 -22.89 -16.85 6.26
N TRP A 635 -23.82 -15.94 6.52
CA TRP A 635 -23.69 -14.99 7.64
C TRP A 635 -23.62 -15.72 8.98
N THR A 636 -22.48 -15.62 9.67
CA THR A 636 -22.29 -16.19 11.00
C THR A 636 -22.65 -15.17 12.08
N GLN A 637 -22.94 -15.66 13.30
CA GLN A 637 -23.25 -14.80 14.43
C GLN A 637 -22.14 -13.77 14.71
N ASN A 638 -20.87 -14.20 14.72
CA ASN A 638 -19.73 -13.31 14.97
C ASN A 638 -19.62 -12.17 13.95
N VAL A 639 -19.90 -12.45 12.67
CA VAL A 639 -19.87 -11.42 11.62
C VAL A 639 -21.04 -10.45 11.81
N VAL A 640 -22.25 -10.96 12.03
CA VAL A 640 -23.43 -10.12 12.28
C VAL A 640 -23.22 -9.25 13.53
N ASP A 641 -22.77 -9.82 14.64
CA ASP A 641 -22.51 -9.10 15.89
C ASP A 641 -21.47 -8.00 15.71
N TYR A 642 -20.44 -8.23 14.90
CA TYR A 642 -19.44 -7.20 14.60
C TYR A 642 -20.07 -6.00 13.90
N PHE A 643 -20.84 -6.22 12.83
CA PHE A 643 -21.49 -5.13 12.11
C PHE A 643 -22.57 -4.43 12.95
N LEU A 644 -23.31 -5.18 13.78
CA LEU A 644 -24.26 -4.59 14.73
C LEU A 644 -23.55 -3.76 15.81
N SER A 645 -22.32 -4.10 16.21
CA SER A 645 -21.52 -3.24 17.09
C SER A 645 -21.14 -1.91 16.42
N LEU A 646 -20.92 -1.92 15.10
CA LEU A 646 -20.68 -0.70 14.32
C LEU A 646 -21.95 0.13 14.17
N GLU A 647 -23.10 -0.52 13.90
CA GLU A 647 -24.42 0.12 13.89
C GLU A 647 -24.71 0.81 15.24
N GLU A 648 -24.44 0.13 16.37
CA GLU A 648 -24.60 0.72 17.69
C GLU A 648 -23.69 1.94 17.88
N GLY A 649 -22.45 1.86 17.43
CA GLY A 649 -21.52 2.99 17.42
C GLY A 649 -22.03 4.19 16.63
N ILE A 650 -22.61 3.96 15.44
CA ILE A 650 -23.22 5.00 14.61
C ILE A 650 -24.37 5.69 15.34
N ASN A 651 -25.24 4.91 15.98
CA ASN A 651 -26.40 5.43 16.69
C ASN A 651 -26.03 6.18 17.99
N ARG A 652 -25.01 5.72 18.72
CA ARG A 652 -24.60 6.33 20.00
C ARG A 652 -23.70 7.55 19.83
N PHE A 653 -22.85 7.54 18.79
CA PHE A 653 -21.74 8.48 18.60
C PHE A 653 -21.81 9.16 17.22
N PRO A 654 -22.83 10.00 16.97
CA PRO A 654 -22.93 10.73 15.71
C PRO A 654 -21.69 11.63 15.50
N GLY A 655 -21.16 11.62 14.26
CA GLY A 655 -19.87 12.23 13.93
C GLY A 655 -18.68 11.27 13.90
N PHE A 656 -18.86 10.01 14.32
CA PHE A 656 -17.80 8.98 14.36
C PHE A 656 -18.16 7.69 13.61
N ALA A 657 -19.06 7.78 12.62
CA ALA A 657 -19.52 6.63 11.86
C ALA A 657 -18.36 5.97 11.07
N PRO A 658 -18.16 4.64 11.19
CA PRO A 658 -17.21 3.90 10.37
C PRO A 658 -17.72 3.74 8.94
N GLU A 659 -16.81 3.43 8.02
CA GLU A 659 -17.17 3.04 6.65
C GLU A 659 -17.60 1.56 6.61
N ILE A 660 -18.69 1.29 5.90
CA ILE A 660 -19.27 -0.05 5.74
C ILE A 660 -19.65 -0.24 4.26
N GLN A 661 -19.27 -1.37 3.67
CA GLN A 661 -19.61 -1.76 2.30
C GLN A 661 -20.28 -3.15 2.29
N GLY A 662 -21.20 -3.39 1.34
CA GLY A 662 -21.98 -4.64 1.25
C GLY A 662 -23.05 -4.82 2.33
N VAL A 663 -23.23 -3.79 3.16
CA VAL A 663 -24.31 -3.63 4.14
C VAL A 663 -24.83 -2.20 3.97
N TYR A 664 -26.14 -2.05 4.07
CA TYR A 664 -26.86 -0.82 3.76
C TYR A 664 -27.44 -0.25 5.05
N LEU A 665 -27.14 1.01 5.33
CA LEU A 665 -27.59 1.69 6.53
C LEU A 665 -28.87 2.47 6.21
N GLU A 666 -29.95 2.16 6.90
CA GLU A 666 -31.26 2.80 6.72
C GLU A 666 -31.70 3.54 7.98
N ASP A 667 -32.36 4.67 7.82
CA ASP A 667 -33.05 5.34 8.92
C ASP A 667 -34.43 4.70 9.13
N VAL A 668 -34.58 4.00 10.25
CA VAL A 668 -35.84 3.39 10.68
C VAL A 668 -36.27 4.06 11.99
N ASN A 669 -37.24 4.98 11.91
CA ASN A 669 -37.79 5.72 13.04
C ASN A 669 -36.74 6.56 13.81
N GLY A 670 -35.79 7.20 13.12
CA GLY A 670 -34.75 8.03 13.73
C GLY A 670 -33.58 7.23 14.28
N ARG A 671 -33.47 5.94 13.92
CA ARG A 671 -32.36 5.06 14.29
C ARG A 671 -31.81 4.39 13.04
N THR A 672 -30.48 4.40 12.90
CA THR A 672 -29.80 3.69 11.81
C THR A 672 -29.89 2.19 12.04
N THR A 673 -30.34 1.45 11.03
CA THR A 673 -30.45 -0.02 11.04
C THR A 673 -29.71 -0.59 9.82
N ALA A 674 -28.82 -1.54 10.05
CA ALA A 674 -28.08 -2.24 9.03
C ALA A 674 -28.96 -3.30 8.33
N HIS A 675 -28.88 -3.34 7.01
CA HIS A 675 -29.58 -4.28 6.13
C HIS A 675 -28.60 -4.92 5.14
N CYS A 676 -28.94 -6.09 4.62
CA CYS A 676 -28.12 -6.78 3.64
C CYS A 676 -28.96 -7.58 2.65
N TYR A 677 -28.36 -7.88 1.48
CA TYR A 677 -28.92 -8.85 0.55
C TYR A 677 -28.45 -10.26 0.91
N VAL A 678 -29.41 -11.19 0.94
CA VAL A 678 -29.16 -12.61 1.12
C VAL A 678 -29.83 -13.38 -0.01
N LEU A 679 -29.29 -14.55 -0.38
CA LEU A 679 -29.92 -15.39 -1.39
C LEU A 679 -31.21 -16.02 -0.82
N ILE A 680 -32.16 -16.30 -1.71
CA ILE A 680 -33.48 -16.87 -1.34
C ILE A 680 -33.34 -18.33 -0.85
N ASP A 681 -32.34 -19.07 -1.32
CA ASP A 681 -32.21 -20.51 -1.12
C ASP A 681 -31.32 -20.96 0.05
#